data_AF-A0A856MD59-F1
#
_entry.id   AF-A0A856MD59-F1
#
_cell.length_a   1.000
_cell.length_b   1.000
_cell.length_c   1.000
_cell.angle_alpha   90.00
_cell.angle_beta   90.00
_cell.angle_gamma   90.00
#
_symmetry.space_group_name_H-M   'P 1'
#
loop_
_entity.id
_entity.type
_entity.pdbx_description
1 polymer ?
#
loop_
_entity_poly.entity_id
_entity_poly.type
_entity_poly.pdbx_seq_one_letter_code
_entity_poly.pdbx_strand_id
1 'polypeptide(L)'
;MVQSSLSPYGNPVTESEPGYGQLFAVLIRRFPWFLAAFVASVAVAGVMTKRTDPTYRSSMQLLVEPNYQGTKEGSGVDSQFTDPTVQVDAATQLSLMQSSPLLKKAVTELKREYPDMTVGELKGSLVLSQIKNKDDNVATKIFDVKYTEKDPIKTHKVLQAIQKVYLGYNIQQQNERLRKGLKVIQEQLEKAKKEVTSSEANLQRFRRTQQLIDPESQSKAIQDELSRISQERGTVLSLYKEANATYTNIQKQLQSTPQTALVEARLSQSTRYQGLLNEIQKTELSLAQERLRFTEEAPSVQKLAGQLQSQKALLQEEQRRTLGGESSQATAQAPSLLEQGQKSAIDLNLAAKLVDTQTTIVSLEAKDKVLGNKEQELREQLTKFPNLLAEYGRLQPQVQLSRERLQELLKAEQRLRQEIAKGGFNWEIVEEPQVGEQLGPNLQQNLMLGAVVGLMLGGIAAFIREAADDSVHTTAELERQVSLPILGTTPKLPPAKTRESVIKLPFGKPDVPAPWTIQVLQSSPRWESLDLIYKNIELLNSVASFKSLMITSALSDDGKSGLALGLAMSAARLHKRVLLIDANLREPSLHKQLNLPNEQGLSTLLASEVTIPNQISIQSSGSSYIDILTAGPTPADPANLLSSPRMQQLMASFEKNYDLVVVDSTPVLGLVDAMLTASSCRGVVMVASIGRVTRTQLTQATAMLSRLNLLGVVANGVSNSNSTFVPYTHQQRFALQQAVEK
;
A
#
# COMPACT_ATOMS: atom_id res chain seq x y z
N MET A 1 42.18 15.00 78.53
CA MET A 1 43.28 14.08 78.15
C MET A 1 42.63 12.91 77.43
N VAL A 2 42.27 13.00 76.15
CA VAL A 2 43.10 12.91 74.94
C VAL A 2 44.09 11.73 75.01
N GLN A 3 43.69 10.59 74.44
CA GLN A 3 44.53 9.91 73.46
C GLN A 3 43.65 9.18 72.43
N SER A 4 43.89 9.60 71.21
CA SER A 4 43.25 9.32 69.93
C SER A 4 43.63 7.95 69.38
N SER A 5 42.66 7.06 69.18
CA SER A 5 42.79 5.91 68.28
C SER A 5 42.29 6.31 66.89
N LEU A 6 43.20 6.84 66.07
CA LEU A 6 43.02 7.03 64.63
C LEU A 6 43.41 5.74 63.93
N SER A 7 42.42 4.99 63.45
CA SER A 7 42.59 3.97 62.41
C SER A 7 41.78 4.41 61.18
N PRO A 8 42.41 5.02 60.16
CA PRO A 8 41.76 5.26 58.88
C PRO A 8 42.17 4.19 57.83
N TYR A 9 41.27 3.89 56.88
CA TYR A 9 41.24 2.85 55.82
C TYR A 9 40.37 1.63 56.22
N GLY A 10 39.08 1.48 55.87
CA GLY A 10 38.34 1.76 54.62
C GLY A 10 38.49 0.55 53.67
N ASN A 11 37.48 -0.22 53.23
CA ASN A 11 36.09 0.07 52.84
C ASN A 11 35.22 -1.22 52.85
N PRO A 12 33.87 -1.10 52.89
CA PRO A 12 32.97 -2.22 52.63
C PRO A 12 33.13 -2.72 51.20
N VAL A 13 33.16 -4.05 51.03
CA VAL A 13 33.21 -4.75 49.75
C VAL A 13 31.89 -4.50 49.02
N THR A 14 31.84 -3.46 48.19
CA THR A 14 30.83 -3.37 47.13
C THR A 14 31.16 -4.43 46.10
N GLU A 15 30.31 -5.45 45.96
CA GLU A 15 30.28 -6.29 44.77
C GLU A 15 30.05 -5.39 43.56
N SER A 16 31.14 -4.99 42.91
CA SER A 16 31.10 -4.32 41.63
C SER A 16 30.50 -5.28 40.62
N GLU A 17 29.35 -4.94 40.04
CA GLU A 17 28.81 -5.64 38.87
C GLU A 17 29.93 -5.91 37.86
N PRO A 18 30.01 -7.12 37.29
CA PRO A 18 31.08 -7.44 36.35
C PRO A 18 30.99 -6.49 35.16
N GLY A 19 31.91 -5.52 35.09
CA GLY A 19 31.95 -4.54 34.01
C GLY A 19 32.11 -5.26 32.66
N TYR A 20 31.60 -4.66 31.59
CA TYR A 20 31.64 -5.22 30.23
C TYR A 20 33.05 -5.70 29.79
N GLY A 21 34.11 -5.06 30.29
CA GLY A 21 35.50 -5.49 30.05
C GLY A 21 35.86 -6.86 30.66
N GLN A 22 35.28 -7.22 31.80
CA GLN A 22 35.48 -8.54 32.43
C GLN A 22 34.78 -9.64 31.63
N LEU A 23 33.54 -9.39 31.18
CA LEU A 23 32.80 -10.32 30.31
C LEU A 23 33.57 -10.61 29.01
N PHE A 24 34.20 -9.57 28.44
CA PHE A 24 35.02 -9.72 27.24
C PHE A 24 36.32 -10.50 27.49
N ALA A 25 36.98 -10.27 28.62
CA ALA A 25 38.18 -11.02 29.02
C ALA A 25 37.88 -12.52 29.21
N VAL A 26 36.73 -12.86 29.83
CA VAL A 26 36.25 -14.24 29.97
C VAL A 26 36.07 -14.89 28.60
N LEU A 27 35.43 -14.19 27.68
CA LEU A 27 35.15 -14.70 26.33
C LEU A 27 36.44 -14.97 25.53
N ILE A 28 37.44 -14.09 25.62
CA ILE A 28 38.75 -14.30 24.98
C ILE A 28 39.46 -15.50 25.58
N ARG A 29 39.48 -15.61 26.92
CA ARG A 29 40.21 -16.68 27.62
C ARG A 29 39.63 -18.06 27.35
N ARG A 30 38.29 -18.14 27.24
CA ARG A 30 37.56 -19.40 26.98
C ARG A 30 37.06 -19.49 25.54
N PHE A 31 37.64 -18.72 24.62
CA PHE A 31 37.28 -18.71 23.21
C PHE A 31 37.18 -20.10 22.56
N PRO A 32 38.06 -21.08 22.86
CA PRO A 32 37.91 -22.43 22.31
C PRO A 32 36.58 -23.11 22.66
N TRP A 33 36.06 -22.90 23.87
CA TRP A 33 34.78 -23.45 24.32
C TRP A 33 33.59 -22.72 23.68
N PHE A 34 33.70 -21.39 23.58
CA PHE A 34 32.74 -20.57 22.82
C PHE A 34 32.64 -21.04 21.37
N LEU A 35 33.78 -21.20 20.70
CA LEU A 35 33.86 -21.60 19.30
C LEU A 35 33.32 -23.02 19.09
N ALA A 36 33.63 -23.96 19.99
CA ALA A 36 33.15 -25.33 19.90
C ALA A 36 31.61 -25.40 19.95
N ALA A 37 30.97 -24.68 20.89
CA ALA A 37 29.52 -24.62 21.00
C ALA A 37 28.87 -23.89 19.81
N PHE A 38 29.48 -22.80 19.32
CA PHE A 38 29.01 -22.09 18.13
C PHE A 38 29.00 -23.00 16.90
N VAL A 39 30.13 -23.67 16.62
CA VAL A 39 30.27 -24.58 15.48
C VAL A 39 29.30 -25.76 15.58
N ALA A 40 29.12 -26.32 16.78
CA ALA A 40 28.15 -27.40 17.02
C ALA A 40 26.71 -26.96 16.70
N SER A 41 26.29 -25.78 17.16
CA SER A 41 24.95 -25.24 16.89
C SER A 41 24.71 -25.02 15.38
N VAL A 42 25.66 -24.42 14.68
CA VAL A 42 25.57 -24.20 13.23
C VAL A 42 25.56 -25.52 12.46
N ALA A 43 26.37 -26.49 12.87
CA ALA A 43 26.39 -27.83 12.26
C ALA A 43 25.05 -28.56 12.46
N VAL A 44 24.45 -28.50 13.65
CA VAL A 44 23.11 -29.06 13.91
C VAL A 44 22.05 -28.38 13.04
N ALA A 45 22.06 -27.06 12.96
CA ALA A 45 21.14 -26.31 12.09
C ALA A 45 21.28 -26.70 10.61
N GLY A 46 22.51 -26.90 10.13
CA GLY A 46 22.80 -27.39 8.77
C GLY A 46 22.29 -28.80 8.53
N VAL A 47 22.51 -29.74 9.48
CA VAL A 47 22.03 -31.12 9.38
C VAL A 47 20.51 -31.20 9.43
N MET A 48 19.86 -30.45 10.34
CA MET A 48 18.40 -30.36 10.41
C MET A 48 17.83 -29.82 9.10
N THR A 49 18.41 -28.73 8.56
CA THR A 49 17.96 -28.13 7.30
C THR A 49 18.07 -29.11 6.13
N LYS A 50 19.11 -29.94 6.09
CA LYS A 50 19.28 -30.97 5.06
C LYS A 50 18.29 -32.15 5.19
N ARG A 51 17.76 -32.39 6.40
CA ARG A 51 16.79 -33.48 6.67
C ARG A 51 15.33 -33.06 6.50
N THR A 52 15.04 -31.77 6.50
CA THR A 52 13.68 -31.26 6.28
C THR A 52 13.28 -31.39 4.81
N ASP A 53 12.11 -31.97 4.55
CA ASP A 53 11.58 -32.08 3.19
C ASP A 53 11.41 -30.70 2.55
N PRO A 54 11.76 -30.53 1.26
CA PRO A 54 11.51 -29.29 0.55
C PRO A 54 10.01 -29.04 0.40
N THR A 55 9.61 -27.78 0.57
CA THR A 55 8.25 -27.33 0.32
C THR A 55 8.23 -26.51 -0.96
N TYR A 56 7.28 -26.81 -1.83
CA TYR A 56 7.11 -26.15 -3.11
C TYR A 56 5.83 -25.32 -3.09
N ARG A 57 5.83 -24.20 -3.81
CA ARG A 57 4.66 -23.34 -3.95
C ARG A 57 4.38 -23.09 -5.42
N SER A 58 3.17 -23.41 -5.86
CA SER A 58 2.65 -22.98 -7.15
C SER A 58 1.75 -21.76 -6.96
N SER A 59 1.69 -20.89 -7.95
CA SER A 59 0.81 -19.72 -8.00
C SER A 59 0.11 -19.65 -9.35
N MET A 60 -1.08 -19.06 -9.35
CA MET A 60 -1.80 -18.66 -10.56
C MET A 60 -2.48 -17.30 -10.34
N GLN A 61 -2.66 -16.54 -11.42
CA GLN A 61 -3.34 -15.25 -11.38
C GLN A 61 -4.56 -15.25 -12.29
N LEU A 62 -5.70 -14.85 -11.72
CA LEU A 62 -6.98 -14.82 -12.42
C LEU A 62 -7.51 -13.38 -12.44
N LEU A 63 -7.79 -12.86 -13.64
CA LEU A 63 -8.52 -11.61 -13.79
C LEU A 63 -10.01 -11.89 -13.59
N VAL A 64 -10.62 -11.19 -12.65
CA VAL A 64 -12.05 -11.32 -12.36
C VAL A 64 -12.74 -10.01 -12.70
N GLU A 65 -13.39 -9.99 -13.85
CA GLU A 65 -14.24 -8.87 -14.23
C GLU A 65 -15.68 -9.07 -13.72
N PRO A 66 -16.38 -8.00 -13.31
CA PRO A 66 -17.80 -8.11 -12.99
C PRO A 66 -18.57 -8.58 -14.23
N ASN A 67 -19.29 -9.70 -14.07
CA ASN A 67 -20.01 -10.45 -15.11
C ASN A 67 -21.16 -9.71 -15.83
N TYR A 68 -21.20 -8.37 -15.80
CA TYR A 68 -22.02 -7.52 -16.67
C TYR A 68 -21.68 -6.05 -16.36
N GLN A 69 -21.04 -5.33 -17.28
CA GLN A 69 -21.06 -3.87 -17.24
C GLN A 69 -22.36 -3.42 -17.91
N GLY A 70 -23.46 -3.38 -17.14
CA GLY A 70 -24.59 -2.57 -17.54
C GLY A 70 -24.05 -1.16 -17.72
N THR A 71 -24.07 -0.63 -18.94
CA THR A 71 -23.69 0.75 -19.23
C THR A 71 -24.50 1.64 -18.29
N LYS A 72 -23.83 2.21 -17.28
CA LYS A 72 -24.45 3.08 -16.26
C LYS A 72 -25.14 4.31 -16.87
N GLU A 73 -24.90 4.60 -18.14
CA GLU A 73 -25.35 5.81 -18.84
C GLU A 73 -26.59 5.62 -19.74
N GLY A 74 -27.25 4.46 -19.73
CA GLY A 74 -28.46 4.25 -20.52
C GLY A 74 -29.72 4.18 -19.65
N SER A 75 -30.55 5.22 -19.64
CA SER A 75 -31.94 5.18 -19.16
C SER A 75 -32.84 4.36 -20.10
N GLY A 76 -32.37 3.19 -20.52
CA GLY A 76 -33.07 2.27 -21.42
C GLY A 76 -33.53 1.02 -20.68
N VAL A 77 -34.36 0.23 -21.36
CA VAL A 77 -34.93 -1.05 -20.91
C VAL A 77 -33.87 -2.03 -20.37
N ASP A 78 -32.62 -1.92 -20.81
CA ASP A 78 -31.47 -2.68 -20.31
C ASP A 78 -31.20 -2.50 -18.80
N SER A 79 -31.58 -1.35 -18.21
CA SER A 79 -31.39 -1.03 -16.79
C SER A 79 -32.48 -1.59 -15.86
N GLN A 80 -33.66 -1.94 -16.39
CA GLN A 80 -34.78 -2.49 -15.60
C GLN A 80 -34.66 -4.00 -15.35
N PHE A 81 -33.75 -4.67 -16.06
CA PHE A 81 -33.48 -6.09 -15.91
C PHE A 81 -32.15 -6.37 -15.19
N THR A 82 -31.44 -5.33 -14.78
CA THR A 82 -30.26 -5.45 -13.93
C THR A 82 -30.65 -5.21 -12.48
N ASP A 83 -30.16 -6.09 -11.61
CA ASP A 83 -30.27 -5.91 -10.18
C ASP A 83 -29.13 -4.95 -9.74
N PRO A 84 -29.41 -3.68 -9.39
CA PRO A 84 -28.37 -2.68 -9.08
C PRO A 84 -27.58 -3.05 -7.82
N THR A 85 -28.04 -4.03 -7.03
CA THR A 85 -27.38 -4.50 -5.82
C THR A 85 -26.26 -5.52 -6.06
N VAL A 86 -26.02 -5.96 -7.30
CA VAL A 86 -24.95 -6.92 -7.63
C VAL A 86 -23.65 -6.18 -7.97
N GLN A 87 -23.12 -5.41 -7.01
CA GLN A 87 -21.67 -5.16 -7.00
C GLN A 87 -21.04 -6.47 -6.55
N VAL A 88 -20.45 -7.20 -7.50
CA VAL A 88 -19.70 -8.42 -7.20
C VAL A 88 -18.49 -8.02 -6.35
N ASP A 89 -18.63 -8.13 -5.04
CA ASP A 89 -17.55 -7.86 -4.10
C ASP A 89 -16.44 -8.90 -4.29
N ALA A 90 -15.20 -8.42 -4.37
CA ALA A 90 -13.99 -9.24 -4.42
C ALA A 90 -13.96 -10.24 -3.25
N ALA A 91 -14.45 -9.85 -2.07
CA ALA A 91 -14.55 -10.72 -0.90
C ALA A 91 -15.53 -11.90 -1.11
N THR A 92 -16.60 -11.68 -1.88
CA THR A 92 -17.58 -12.73 -2.21
C THR A 92 -16.96 -13.77 -3.14
N GLN A 93 -16.18 -13.35 -4.13
CA GLN A 93 -15.49 -14.25 -5.05
C GLN A 93 -14.39 -15.07 -4.34
N LEU A 94 -13.61 -14.43 -3.46
CA LEU A 94 -12.61 -15.11 -2.63
C LEU A 94 -13.23 -16.18 -1.75
N SER A 95 -14.34 -15.85 -1.08
CA SER A 95 -15.06 -16.80 -0.22
C SER A 95 -15.68 -17.95 -1.02
N LEU A 96 -16.12 -17.68 -2.25
CA LEU A 96 -16.68 -18.69 -3.15
C LEU A 96 -15.62 -19.67 -3.63
N MET A 97 -14.42 -19.20 -4.00
CA MET A 97 -13.30 -20.08 -4.38
C MET A 97 -12.88 -21.01 -3.23
N GLN A 98 -12.97 -20.54 -1.98
CA GLN A 98 -12.70 -21.36 -0.79
C GLN A 98 -13.90 -22.19 -0.31
N SER A 99 -15.03 -22.15 -1.02
CA SER A 99 -16.24 -22.84 -0.61
C SER A 99 -16.08 -24.36 -0.72
N SER A 100 -16.54 -25.08 0.31
CA SER A 100 -16.46 -26.54 0.37
C SER A 100 -17.05 -27.27 -0.87
N PRO A 101 -18.14 -26.79 -1.52
CA PRO A 101 -18.66 -27.43 -2.72
C PRO A 101 -17.70 -27.38 -3.93
N LEU A 102 -17.02 -26.25 -4.15
CA LEU A 102 -16.06 -26.12 -5.26
C LEU A 102 -14.78 -26.89 -4.96
N LEU A 103 -14.26 -26.78 -3.74
CA LEU A 103 -13.08 -27.54 -3.34
C LEU A 103 -13.33 -29.06 -3.38
N LYS A 104 -14.55 -29.52 -3.03
CA LYS A 104 -14.93 -30.94 -3.17
C LYS A 104 -14.92 -31.40 -4.63
N LYS A 105 -15.37 -30.56 -5.58
CA LYS A 105 -15.28 -30.87 -7.01
C LYS A 105 -13.82 -30.97 -7.48
N ALA A 106 -12.96 -30.05 -7.05
CA ALA A 106 -11.52 -30.08 -7.36
C ALA A 106 -10.85 -31.34 -6.79
N VAL A 107 -11.14 -31.69 -5.52
CA VAL A 107 -10.66 -32.93 -4.91
C VAL A 107 -11.16 -34.16 -5.67
N THR A 108 -12.42 -34.16 -6.12
CA THR A 108 -13.00 -35.28 -6.88
C THR A 108 -12.29 -35.47 -8.23
N GLU A 109 -11.94 -34.38 -8.91
CA GLU A 109 -11.18 -34.41 -10.17
C GLU A 109 -9.76 -34.98 -9.98
N LEU A 110 -9.12 -34.64 -8.86
CA LEU A 110 -7.75 -35.07 -8.54
C LEU A 110 -7.67 -36.43 -7.85
N LYS A 111 -8.79 -36.99 -7.38
CA LYS A 111 -8.83 -38.25 -6.60
C LYS A 111 -8.24 -39.45 -7.35
N ARG A 112 -8.25 -39.42 -8.68
CA ARG A 112 -7.65 -40.48 -9.51
C ARG A 112 -6.13 -40.54 -9.40
N GLU A 113 -5.49 -39.41 -9.19
CA GLU A 113 -4.02 -39.30 -9.08
C GLU A 113 -3.56 -39.15 -7.63
N TYR A 114 -4.40 -38.56 -6.77
CA TYR A 114 -4.13 -38.31 -5.35
C TYR A 114 -5.29 -38.80 -4.47
N PRO A 115 -5.39 -40.12 -4.21
CA PRO A 115 -6.55 -40.73 -3.53
C PRO A 115 -6.73 -40.31 -2.07
N ASP A 116 -5.64 -39.95 -1.38
CA ASP A 116 -5.63 -39.57 0.04
C ASP A 116 -5.99 -38.10 0.28
N MET A 117 -6.14 -37.31 -0.78
CA MET A 117 -6.32 -35.86 -0.67
C MET A 117 -7.71 -35.51 -0.11
N THR A 118 -7.72 -34.64 0.90
CA THR A 118 -8.96 -34.17 1.55
C THR A 118 -9.23 -32.70 1.29
N VAL A 119 -10.50 -32.28 1.43
CA VAL A 119 -10.89 -30.87 1.32
C VAL A 119 -10.24 -30.02 2.43
N GLY A 120 -10.02 -30.61 3.61
CA GLY A 120 -9.38 -29.94 4.75
C GLY A 120 -7.91 -29.62 4.49
N GLU A 121 -7.15 -30.61 3.99
CA GLU A 121 -5.75 -30.45 3.55
C GLU A 121 -5.64 -29.37 2.47
N LEU A 122 -6.49 -29.46 1.44
CA LEU A 122 -6.48 -28.50 0.33
C LEU A 122 -6.80 -27.07 0.80
N LYS A 123 -7.79 -26.91 1.69
CA LYS A 123 -8.15 -25.59 2.23
C LYS A 123 -7.05 -25.01 3.13
N GLY A 124 -6.35 -25.83 3.90
CA GLY A 124 -5.26 -25.39 4.80
C GLY A 124 -4.02 -24.89 4.06
N SER A 125 -3.73 -25.49 2.91
CA SER A 125 -2.54 -25.15 2.09
C SER A 125 -2.81 -24.14 0.97
N LEU A 126 -4.07 -23.72 0.79
CA LEU A 126 -4.51 -22.78 -0.24
C LEU A 126 -4.66 -21.36 0.33
N VAL A 127 -3.91 -20.42 -0.24
CA VAL A 127 -3.96 -18.99 0.12
C VAL A 127 -4.48 -18.21 -1.07
N LEU A 128 -5.51 -17.39 -0.86
CA LEU A 128 -6.02 -16.48 -1.88
C LEU A 128 -5.86 -15.04 -1.40
N SER A 129 -5.36 -14.19 -2.28
CA SER A 129 -5.18 -12.77 -2.02
C SER A 129 -5.50 -11.95 -3.27
N GLN A 130 -6.00 -10.74 -3.06
CA GLN A 130 -6.18 -9.77 -4.15
C GLN A 130 -4.89 -8.95 -4.29
N ILE A 131 -4.39 -8.81 -5.52
CA ILE A 131 -3.19 -8.01 -5.76
C ILE A 131 -3.56 -6.53 -5.56
N LYS A 132 -2.77 -5.81 -4.76
CA LYS A 132 -2.92 -4.37 -4.54
C LYS A 132 -1.81 -3.62 -5.25
N ASN A 133 -2.15 -2.49 -5.85
CA ASN A 133 -1.13 -1.62 -6.44
C ASN A 133 -0.30 -0.98 -5.31
N LYS A 134 1.03 -0.92 -5.47
CA LYS A 134 1.96 -0.46 -4.41
C LYS A 134 1.81 1.03 -4.09
N ASP A 135 1.35 1.82 -5.05
CA ASP A 135 1.33 3.28 -4.94
C ASP A 135 0.06 3.81 -4.26
N ASP A 136 -1.11 3.26 -4.59
CA ASP A 136 -2.41 3.81 -4.12
C ASP A 136 -3.19 2.88 -3.18
N ASN A 137 -2.65 1.69 -2.86
CA ASN A 137 -3.32 0.64 -2.06
C ASN A 137 -4.71 0.22 -2.62
N VAL A 138 -4.99 0.57 -3.89
CA VAL A 138 -6.21 0.22 -4.60
C VAL A 138 -6.13 -1.26 -4.99
N ALA A 139 -7.16 -2.01 -4.63
CA ALA A 139 -7.25 -3.41 -4.92
C ALA A 139 -7.53 -3.62 -6.42
N THR A 140 -6.64 -4.34 -7.11
CA THR A 140 -6.80 -4.66 -8.53
C THR A 140 -7.87 -5.74 -8.73
N LYS A 141 -8.36 -5.93 -9.95
CA LYS A 141 -9.26 -7.05 -10.29
C LYS A 141 -8.55 -8.41 -10.41
N ILE A 142 -7.25 -8.47 -10.09
CA ILE A 142 -6.43 -9.67 -10.22
C ILE A 142 -6.35 -10.39 -8.88
N PHE A 143 -6.69 -11.67 -8.91
CA PHE A 143 -6.65 -12.56 -7.76
C PHE A 143 -5.47 -13.51 -7.90
N ASP A 144 -4.64 -13.54 -6.86
CA ASP A 144 -3.48 -14.39 -6.74
C ASP A 144 -3.82 -15.58 -5.84
N VAL A 145 -3.68 -16.78 -6.40
CA VAL A 145 -4.01 -18.05 -5.73
C VAL A 145 -2.75 -18.88 -5.61
N LYS A 146 -2.38 -19.19 -4.37
CA LYS A 146 -1.15 -19.90 -4.02
C LYS A 146 -1.46 -21.21 -3.32
N TYR A 147 -0.78 -22.27 -3.71
CA TYR A 147 -0.88 -23.57 -3.06
C TYR A 147 0.51 -24.11 -2.72
N THR A 148 0.69 -24.54 -1.47
CA THR A 148 2.00 -25.01 -0.95
C THR A 148 1.93 -26.47 -0.54
N GLU A 149 2.87 -27.30 -1.04
CA GLU A 149 2.90 -28.74 -0.77
C GLU A 149 4.32 -29.31 -0.92
N LYS A 150 4.54 -30.56 -0.49
CA LYS A 150 5.84 -31.25 -0.62
C LYS A 150 6.20 -31.70 -2.04
N ASP A 151 5.22 -31.83 -2.94
CA ASP A 151 5.43 -32.29 -4.32
C ASP A 151 5.20 -31.14 -5.33
N PRO A 152 6.21 -30.75 -6.13
CA PRO A 152 6.11 -29.65 -7.08
C PRO A 152 5.06 -29.90 -8.18
N ILE A 153 4.88 -31.16 -8.61
CA ILE A 153 3.90 -31.52 -9.64
C ILE A 153 2.49 -31.50 -9.04
N LYS A 154 2.33 -32.02 -7.81
CA LYS A 154 1.06 -31.95 -7.08
C LYS A 154 0.59 -30.51 -6.93
N THR A 155 1.48 -29.56 -6.60
CA THR A 155 1.08 -28.15 -6.45
C THR A 155 0.47 -27.55 -7.72
N HIS A 156 1.09 -27.79 -8.87
CA HIS A 156 0.61 -27.35 -10.18
C HIS A 156 -0.74 -27.98 -10.53
N LYS A 157 -0.85 -29.32 -10.42
CA LYS A 157 -2.09 -30.05 -10.74
C LYS A 157 -3.25 -29.63 -9.84
N VAL A 158 -2.98 -29.38 -8.56
CA VAL A 158 -4.00 -28.88 -7.62
C VAL A 158 -4.54 -27.53 -8.07
N LEU A 159 -3.67 -26.57 -8.36
CA LEU A 159 -4.11 -25.27 -8.86
C LEU A 159 -4.82 -25.36 -10.22
N GLN A 160 -4.35 -26.23 -11.12
CA GLN A 160 -5.00 -26.46 -12.42
C GLN A 160 -6.42 -27.03 -12.27
N ALA A 161 -6.66 -27.95 -11.34
CA ALA A 161 -8.01 -28.45 -11.07
C ALA A 161 -8.90 -27.38 -10.43
N ILE A 162 -8.36 -26.59 -9.49
CA ILE A 162 -9.11 -25.46 -8.89
C ILE A 162 -9.48 -24.44 -9.96
N GLN A 163 -8.53 -24.09 -10.84
CA GLN A 163 -8.75 -23.20 -11.99
C GLN A 163 -9.90 -23.73 -12.85
N LYS A 164 -9.82 -24.99 -13.29
CA LYS A 164 -10.83 -25.60 -14.16
C LYS A 164 -12.22 -25.67 -13.51
N VAL A 165 -12.30 -26.08 -12.25
CA VAL A 165 -13.57 -26.15 -11.50
C VAL A 165 -14.18 -24.77 -11.32
N TYR A 166 -13.36 -23.77 -11.00
CA TYR A 166 -13.83 -22.40 -10.78
C TYR A 166 -14.30 -21.74 -12.08
N LEU A 167 -13.50 -21.84 -13.16
CA LEU A 167 -13.89 -21.36 -14.49
C LEU A 167 -15.18 -22.04 -14.96
N GLY A 168 -15.28 -23.37 -14.82
CA GLY A 168 -16.48 -24.12 -15.17
C GLY A 168 -17.71 -23.71 -14.37
N TYR A 169 -17.56 -23.50 -13.07
CA TYR A 169 -18.65 -23.01 -12.21
C TYR A 169 -19.13 -21.62 -12.63
N ASN A 170 -18.21 -20.70 -12.92
CA ASN A 170 -18.55 -19.33 -13.32
C ASN A 170 -19.23 -19.30 -14.68
N ILE A 171 -18.73 -20.05 -15.67
CA ILE A 171 -19.38 -20.21 -16.98
C ILE A 171 -20.79 -20.80 -16.82
N GLN A 172 -20.95 -21.81 -15.97
CA GLN A 172 -22.27 -22.40 -15.70
C GLN A 172 -23.24 -21.39 -15.07
N GLN A 173 -22.81 -20.69 -14.03
CA GLN A 173 -23.62 -19.67 -13.35
C GLN A 173 -23.98 -18.52 -14.28
N GLN A 174 -23.05 -18.09 -15.13
CA GLN A 174 -23.32 -17.09 -16.16
C GLN A 174 -24.38 -17.58 -17.15
N ASN A 175 -24.22 -18.79 -17.70
CA ASN A 175 -25.19 -19.37 -18.63
C ASN A 175 -26.58 -19.50 -18.01
N GLU A 176 -26.67 -19.89 -16.73
CA GLU A 176 -27.95 -19.94 -16.00
C GLU A 176 -28.58 -18.55 -15.86
N ARG A 177 -27.79 -17.51 -15.55
CA ARG A 177 -28.26 -16.12 -15.46
C ARG A 177 -28.73 -15.58 -16.80
N LEU A 178 -27.93 -15.76 -17.87
CA LEU A 178 -28.28 -15.33 -19.22
C LEU A 178 -29.57 -16.02 -19.71
N ARG A 179 -29.73 -17.33 -19.46
CA ARG A 179 -30.96 -18.06 -19.80
C ARG A 179 -32.18 -17.56 -19.01
N LYS A 180 -32.01 -17.26 -17.72
CA LYS A 180 -33.09 -16.66 -16.89
C LYS A 180 -33.47 -15.27 -17.42
N GLY A 181 -32.49 -14.42 -17.73
CA GLY A 181 -32.72 -13.10 -18.33
C GLY A 181 -33.43 -13.20 -19.68
N LEU A 182 -33.01 -14.14 -20.53
CA LEU A 182 -33.65 -14.39 -21.82
C LEU A 182 -35.12 -14.80 -21.66
N LYS A 183 -35.41 -15.67 -20.69
CA LYS A 183 -36.79 -16.08 -20.38
C LYS A 183 -37.65 -14.88 -19.97
N VAL A 184 -37.13 -13.97 -19.13
CA VAL A 184 -37.85 -12.75 -18.73
C VAL A 184 -38.11 -11.84 -19.93
N ILE A 185 -37.12 -11.62 -20.79
CA ILE A 185 -37.28 -10.81 -22.01
C ILE A 185 -38.32 -11.45 -22.95
N GLN A 186 -38.30 -12.78 -23.12
CA GLN A 186 -39.28 -13.50 -23.94
C GLN A 186 -40.71 -13.34 -23.42
N GLU A 187 -40.91 -13.43 -22.10
CA GLU A 187 -42.22 -13.19 -21.49
C GLU A 187 -42.69 -11.74 -21.70
N GLN A 188 -41.79 -10.76 -21.65
CA GLN A 188 -42.10 -9.35 -21.93
C GLN A 188 -42.35 -9.09 -23.42
N LEU A 189 -41.65 -9.77 -24.32
CA LEU A 189 -41.86 -9.70 -25.76
C LEU A 189 -43.28 -10.15 -26.13
N GLU A 190 -43.76 -11.25 -25.55
CA GLU A 190 -45.12 -11.72 -25.79
C GLU A 190 -46.18 -10.72 -25.29
N LYS A 191 -45.91 -10.05 -24.17
CA LYS A 191 -46.77 -8.95 -23.68
C LYS A 191 -46.74 -7.75 -24.62
N ALA A 192 -45.55 -7.31 -25.04
CA ALA A 192 -45.36 -6.16 -25.93
C ALA A 192 -45.98 -6.41 -27.32
N LYS A 193 -45.86 -7.63 -27.88
CA LYS A 193 -46.55 -8.01 -29.12
C LYS A 193 -48.07 -7.86 -28.99
N LYS A 194 -48.66 -8.38 -27.90
CA LYS A 194 -50.10 -8.23 -27.64
C LYS A 194 -50.50 -6.77 -27.48
N GLU A 195 -49.67 -5.97 -26.81
CA GLU A 195 -49.89 -4.53 -26.64
C GLU A 195 -49.91 -3.80 -27.99
N VAL A 196 -48.94 -4.06 -28.88
CA VAL A 196 -48.90 -3.54 -30.26
C VAL A 196 -50.14 -3.94 -31.04
N THR A 197 -50.49 -5.24 -31.04
CA THR A 197 -51.69 -5.71 -31.75
C THR A 197 -52.95 -5.03 -31.23
N SER A 198 -53.06 -4.83 -29.92
CA SER A 198 -54.22 -4.17 -29.31
C SER A 198 -54.29 -2.67 -29.62
N SER A 199 -53.16 -1.96 -29.59
CA SER A 199 -53.09 -0.53 -29.89
C SER A 199 -53.37 -0.26 -31.37
N GLU A 200 -52.81 -1.08 -32.27
CA GLU A 200 -53.07 -1.04 -33.71
C GLU A 200 -54.55 -1.33 -34.02
N ALA A 201 -55.13 -2.36 -33.39
CA ALA A 201 -56.55 -2.67 -33.55
C ALA A 201 -57.46 -1.53 -33.09
N ASN A 202 -57.12 -0.85 -31.98
CA ASN A 202 -57.85 0.32 -31.50
C ASN A 202 -57.78 1.49 -32.49
N LEU A 203 -56.58 1.80 -33.00
CA LEU A 203 -56.41 2.84 -34.02
C LEU A 203 -57.16 2.51 -35.31
N GLN A 204 -57.10 1.25 -35.76
CA GLN A 204 -57.82 0.80 -36.95
C GLN A 204 -59.34 0.84 -36.74
N ARG A 205 -59.84 0.46 -35.55
CA ARG A 205 -61.25 0.56 -35.20
C ARG A 205 -61.70 2.02 -35.18
N PHE A 206 -60.93 2.93 -34.63
CA PHE A 206 -61.20 4.37 -34.67
C PHE A 206 -61.30 4.87 -36.11
N ARG A 207 -60.29 4.60 -36.96
CA ARG A 207 -60.27 4.96 -38.38
C ARG A 207 -61.48 4.41 -39.14
N ARG A 208 -61.84 3.13 -38.92
CA ARG A 208 -62.99 2.49 -39.58
C ARG A 208 -64.33 3.06 -39.12
N THR A 209 -64.49 3.30 -37.81
CA THR A 209 -65.75 3.79 -37.23
C THR A 209 -66.02 5.22 -37.63
N GLN A 210 -64.99 6.07 -37.63
CA GLN A 210 -65.10 7.47 -38.00
C GLN A 210 -64.92 7.72 -39.50
N GLN A 211 -64.58 6.69 -40.29
CA GLN A 211 -64.26 6.78 -41.72
C GLN A 211 -63.13 7.78 -42.02
N LEU A 212 -62.17 7.89 -41.11
CA LEU A 212 -61.03 8.80 -41.20
C LEU A 212 -59.77 8.01 -41.54
N ILE A 213 -58.97 8.50 -42.50
CA ILE A 213 -57.64 7.96 -42.79
C ILE A 213 -56.60 8.79 -42.04
N ASP A 214 -56.62 10.10 -42.30
CA ASP A 214 -55.81 11.11 -41.64
C ASP A 214 -56.72 12.30 -41.24
N PRO A 215 -57.11 12.39 -39.96
CA PRO A 215 -57.99 13.45 -39.47
C PRO A 215 -57.41 14.86 -39.63
N GLU A 216 -56.09 15.03 -39.58
CA GLU A 216 -55.45 16.35 -39.65
C GLU A 216 -55.50 16.89 -41.08
N SER A 217 -55.14 16.06 -42.06
CA SER A 217 -55.28 16.39 -43.48
C SER A 217 -56.73 16.69 -43.87
N GLN A 218 -57.68 15.89 -43.39
CA GLN A 218 -59.11 16.11 -43.69
C GLN A 218 -59.68 17.37 -43.03
N SER A 219 -59.31 17.66 -41.77
CA SER A 219 -59.70 18.91 -41.10
C SER A 219 -59.20 20.13 -41.87
N LYS A 220 -57.95 20.08 -42.34
CA LYS A 220 -57.35 21.17 -43.11
C LYS A 220 -58.07 21.38 -44.43
N ALA A 221 -58.38 20.30 -45.16
CA ALA A 221 -59.14 20.40 -46.40
C ALA A 221 -60.52 21.05 -46.22
N ILE A 222 -61.23 20.73 -45.14
CA ILE A 222 -62.53 21.35 -44.81
C ILE A 222 -62.34 22.82 -44.42
N GLN A 223 -61.28 23.16 -43.69
CA GLN A 223 -60.97 24.54 -43.32
C GLN A 223 -60.65 25.41 -44.55
N ASP A 224 -59.88 24.87 -45.50
CA ASP A 224 -59.55 25.53 -46.76
C ASP A 224 -60.81 25.74 -47.61
N GLU A 225 -61.68 24.73 -47.70
CA GLU A 225 -62.97 24.81 -48.38
C GLU A 225 -63.91 25.84 -47.73
N LEU A 226 -64.00 25.84 -46.39
CA LEU A 226 -64.79 26.82 -45.63
C LEU A 226 -64.28 28.25 -45.87
N SER A 227 -62.97 28.44 -45.89
CA SER A 227 -62.37 29.74 -46.16
C SER A 227 -62.69 30.23 -47.58
N ARG A 228 -62.64 29.32 -48.56
CA ARG A 228 -63.04 29.61 -49.94
C ARG A 228 -64.51 30.01 -50.05
N ILE A 229 -65.41 29.21 -49.47
CA ILE A 229 -66.86 29.48 -49.47
C ILE A 229 -67.18 30.78 -48.72
N SER A 230 -66.53 31.04 -47.59
CA SER A 230 -66.70 32.29 -46.83
C SER A 230 -66.24 33.51 -47.63
N GLN A 231 -65.15 33.40 -48.40
CA GLN A 231 -64.67 34.46 -49.27
C GLN A 231 -65.65 34.70 -50.44
N GLU A 232 -66.12 33.63 -51.09
CA GLU A 232 -67.11 33.70 -52.17
C GLU A 232 -68.44 34.29 -51.69
N ARG A 233 -68.89 33.92 -50.49
CA ARG A 233 -70.07 34.51 -49.87
C ARG A 233 -69.85 36.00 -49.56
N GLY A 234 -68.66 36.37 -49.08
CA GLY A 234 -68.29 37.77 -48.85
C GLY A 234 -68.36 38.62 -50.11
N THR A 235 -67.90 38.10 -51.26
CA THR A 235 -68.01 38.80 -52.55
C THR A 235 -69.46 38.89 -53.01
N VAL A 236 -70.26 37.83 -52.88
CA VAL A 236 -71.71 37.85 -53.18
C VAL A 236 -72.45 38.88 -52.33
N LEU A 237 -72.17 38.96 -51.02
CA LEU A 237 -72.77 39.95 -50.12
C LEU A 237 -72.35 41.38 -50.50
N SER A 238 -71.11 41.59 -50.94
CA SER A 238 -70.66 42.89 -51.44
C SER A 238 -71.42 43.31 -52.68
N LEU A 239 -71.54 42.42 -53.67
CA LEU A 239 -72.30 42.65 -54.90
C LEU A 239 -73.79 42.87 -54.61
N TYR A 240 -74.35 42.15 -53.64
CA TYR A 240 -75.73 42.31 -53.21
C TYR A 240 -75.96 43.70 -52.60
N LYS A 241 -75.05 44.18 -51.73
CA LYS A 241 -75.11 45.52 -51.17
C LYS A 241 -74.97 46.60 -52.23
N GLU A 242 -74.08 46.41 -53.20
CA GLU A 242 -73.92 47.31 -54.34
C GLU A 242 -75.19 47.36 -55.18
N ALA A 243 -75.77 46.21 -55.53
CA ALA A 243 -77.02 46.11 -56.28
C ALA A 243 -78.21 46.75 -55.52
N ASN A 244 -78.29 46.56 -54.20
CA ASN A 244 -79.30 47.23 -53.37
C ASN A 244 -79.11 48.75 -53.33
N ALA A 245 -77.87 49.23 -53.26
CA ALA A 245 -77.57 50.66 -53.29
C ALA A 245 -77.91 51.29 -54.64
N THR A 246 -77.59 50.62 -55.76
CA THR A 246 -77.97 51.08 -57.10
C THR A 246 -79.48 51.04 -57.29
N TYR A 247 -80.16 49.99 -56.83
CA TYR A 247 -81.63 49.90 -56.81
C TYR A 247 -82.25 51.08 -56.06
N THR A 248 -81.78 51.35 -54.84
CA THR A 248 -82.28 52.45 -54.00
C THR A 248 -82.02 53.82 -54.64
N ASN A 249 -80.85 54.02 -55.26
CA ASN A 249 -80.52 55.26 -55.96
C ASN A 249 -81.45 55.48 -57.17
N ILE A 250 -81.63 54.45 -58.01
CA ILE A 250 -82.53 54.50 -59.16
C ILE A 250 -83.97 54.75 -58.71
N GLN A 251 -84.43 54.10 -57.63
CA GLN A 251 -85.75 54.32 -57.05
C GLN A 251 -85.94 55.78 -56.58
N LYS A 252 -84.94 56.38 -55.94
CA LYS A 252 -84.98 57.81 -55.52
C LYS A 252 -85.04 58.76 -56.71
N GLN A 253 -84.32 58.47 -57.80
CA GLN A 253 -84.30 59.30 -59.01
C GLN A 253 -85.63 59.26 -59.77
N LEU A 254 -86.28 58.09 -59.84
CA LEU A 254 -87.57 57.92 -60.54
C LEU A 254 -88.74 58.60 -59.82
N GLN A 255 -88.64 58.86 -58.51
CA GLN A 255 -89.73 59.38 -57.65
C GLN A 255 -91.06 58.61 -57.81
N SER A 256 -91.01 57.40 -58.34
CA SER A 256 -92.15 56.56 -58.66
C SER A 256 -91.85 55.11 -58.24
N THR A 257 -92.90 54.35 -57.93
CA THR A 257 -92.75 52.94 -57.58
C THR A 257 -92.39 52.09 -58.80
N PRO A 258 -91.69 50.95 -58.63
CA PRO A 258 -91.31 50.06 -59.74
C PRO A 258 -92.51 49.63 -60.61
N GLN A 259 -93.69 49.48 -59.99
CA GLN A 259 -94.93 49.09 -60.66
C GLN A 259 -95.49 50.23 -61.52
N THR A 260 -95.46 51.48 -61.04
CA THR A 260 -95.88 52.66 -61.83
C THR A 260 -94.91 52.96 -62.98
N ALA A 261 -93.60 52.83 -62.76
CA ALA A 261 -92.59 53.02 -63.80
C ALA A 261 -92.69 51.96 -64.91
N LEU A 262 -93.04 50.71 -64.59
CA LEU A 262 -93.26 49.64 -65.56
C LEU A 262 -94.51 49.89 -66.42
N VAL A 263 -95.58 50.42 -65.81
CA VAL A 263 -96.83 50.80 -66.47
C VAL A 263 -96.57 51.98 -67.43
N GLU A 264 -95.86 53.01 -66.97
CA GLU A 264 -95.42 54.14 -67.80
C GLU A 264 -94.53 53.69 -68.95
N ALA A 265 -93.57 52.80 -68.68
CA ALA A 265 -92.68 52.24 -69.68
C ALA A 265 -93.44 51.51 -70.79
N ARG A 266 -94.36 50.60 -70.43
CA ARG A 266 -95.19 49.85 -71.39
C ARG A 266 -96.10 50.77 -72.22
N LEU A 267 -96.71 51.78 -71.60
CA LEU A 267 -97.56 52.74 -72.29
C LEU A 267 -96.77 53.63 -73.25
N SER A 268 -95.58 54.08 -72.85
CA SER A 268 -94.71 54.92 -73.68
C SER A 268 -94.17 54.21 -74.93
N GLN A 269 -94.06 52.88 -74.91
CA GLN A 269 -93.64 52.06 -76.06
C GLN A 269 -94.76 51.79 -77.06
N SER A 270 -96.02 52.06 -76.71
CA SER A 270 -97.13 51.90 -77.65
C SER A 270 -97.16 53.05 -78.65
N THR A 271 -96.75 52.76 -79.89
CA THR A 271 -96.79 53.72 -81.01
C THR A 271 -98.18 54.31 -81.19
N ARG A 272 -99.22 53.52 -80.97
CA ARG A 272 -100.62 53.96 -81.10
C ARG A 272 -101.03 54.87 -79.95
N TYR A 273 -100.63 54.55 -78.72
CA TYR A 273 -100.88 55.39 -77.55
C TYR A 273 -100.18 56.76 -77.69
N GLN A 274 -98.91 56.77 -78.09
CA GLN A 274 -98.15 57.99 -78.39
C GLN A 274 -98.75 58.79 -79.55
N GLY A 275 -99.22 58.11 -80.60
CA GLY A 275 -99.91 58.72 -81.74
C GLY A 275 -101.20 59.44 -81.33
N LEU A 276 -102.05 58.78 -80.55
CA LEU A 276 -103.28 59.37 -79.99
C LEU A 276 -102.98 60.56 -79.08
N LEU A 277 -101.94 60.47 -78.24
CA LEU A 277 -101.54 61.55 -77.34
C LEU A 277 -101.09 62.80 -78.11
N ASN A 278 -100.33 62.62 -79.19
CA ASN A 278 -99.94 63.70 -80.10
C ASN A 278 -101.14 64.31 -80.84
N GLU A 279 -102.11 63.50 -81.28
CA GLU A 279 -103.34 63.99 -81.90
C GLU A 279 -104.20 64.78 -80.92
N ILE A 280 -104.36 64.29 -79.68
CA ILE A 280 -105.07 64.98 -78.62
C ILE A 280 -104.42 66.33 -78.35
N GLN A 281 -103.09 66.40 -78.19
CA GLN A 281 -102.39 67.67 -77.98
C GLN A 281 -102.62 68.66 -79.13
N LYS A 282 -102.59 68.20 -80.38
CA LYS A 282 -102.92 69.05 -81.54
C LYS A 282 -104.36 69.55 -81.46
N THR A 283 -105.31 68.67 -81.14
CA THR A 283 -106.73 69.01 -81.01
C THR A 283 -106.98 69.95 -79.82
N GLU A 284 -106.30 69.78 -78.68
CA GLU A 284 -106.35 70.71 -77.53
C GLU A 284 -105.84 72.09 -77.91
N LEU A 285 -104.72 72.16 -78.64
CA LEU A 285 -104.15 73.42 -79.10
C LEU A 285 -105.12 74.15 -80.06
N SER A 286 -105.69 73.42 -81.03
CA SER A 286 -106.68 73.97 -81.96
C SER A 286 -107.97 74.40 -81.24
N LEU A 287 -108.44 73.63 -80.27
CA LEU A 287 -109.61 73.96 -79.45
C LEU A 287 -109.35 75.21 -78.60
N ALA A 288 -108.16 75.33 -77.99
CA ALA A 288 -107.78 76.50 -77.22
C ALA A 288 -107.71 77.77 -78.10
N GLN A 289 -107.19 77.66 -79.32
CA GLN A 289 -107.17 78.76 -80.28
C GLN A 289 -108.57 79.21 -80.72
N GLU A 290 -109.47 78.27 -80.99
CA GLU A 290 -110.86 78.59 -81.37
C GLU A 290 -111.66 79.19 -80.19
N ARG A 291 -111.43 78.71 -78.96
CA ARG A 291 -112.04 79.26 -77.74
C ARG A 291 -111.60 80.69 -77.40
N LEU A 292 -110.46 81.15 -77.93
CA LEU A 292 -110.06 82.55 -77.81
C LEU A 292 -110.88 83.47 -78.73
N ARG A 293 -111.49 82.92 -79.79
CA ARG A 293 -112.22 83.68 -80.81
C ARG A 293 -113.73 83.53 -80.71
N PHE A 294 -114.21 82.40 -80.18
CA PHE A 294 -115.61 82.05 -80.13
C PHE A 294 -116.03 81.53 -78.75
N THR A 295 -117.30 81.75 -78.40
CA THR A 295 -117.91 81.25 -77.16
C THR A 295 -118.19 79.75 -77.25
N GLU A 296 -118.43 79.09 -76.10
CA GLU A 296 -118.57 77.62 -76.02
C GLU A 296 -119.75 77.03 -76.82
N GLU A 297 -120.70 77.86 -77.23
CA GLU A 297 -121.87 77.46 -78.03
C GLU A 297 -121.58 77.41 -79.54
N ALA A 298 -120.39 77.85 -79.97
CA ALA A 298 -120.02 77.86 -81.38
C ALA A 298 -119.87 76.43 -81.95
N PRO A 299 -120.41 76.16 -83.16
CA PRO A 299 -120.34 74.82 -83.76
C PRO A 299 -118.90 74.29 -83.95
N SER A 300 -117.92 75.18 -84.21
CA SER A 300 -116.51 74.81 -84.36
C SER A 300 -115.89 74.34 -83.04
N VAL A 301 -116.20 75.03 -81.94
CA VAL A 301 -115.74 74.71 -80.58
C VAL A 301 -116.40 73.41 -80.10
N GLN A 302 -117.70 73.22 -80.31
CA GLN A 302 -118.39 71.99 -79.96
C GLN A 302 -117.87 70.78 -80.74
N LYS A 303 -117.57 70.95 -82.04
CA LYS A 303 -117.00 69.88 -82.86
C LYS A 303 -115.61 69.47 -82.38
N LEU A 304 -114.73 70.44 -82.10
CA LEU A 304 -113.38 70.17 -81.59
C LEU A 304 -113.41 69.60 -80.15
N ALA A 305 -114.34 70.07 -79.30
CA ALA A 305 -114.54 69.52 -77.96
C ALA A 305 -115.05 68.07 -78.02
N GLY A 306 -116.00 67.77 -78.92
CA GLY A 306 -116.47 66.42 -79.18
C GLY A 306 -115.39 65.50 -79.75
N GLN A 307 -114.57 66.00 -80.69
CA GLN A 307 -113.40 65.28 -81.21
C GLN A 307 -112.40 64.98 -80.09
N LEU A 308 -112.07 65.98 -79.27
CA LEU A 308 -111.17 65.81 -78.12
C LEU A 308 -111.69 64.73 -77.16
N GLN A 309 -112.98 64.78 -76.84
CA GLN A 309 -113.59 63.81 -75.93
C GLN A 309 -113.57 62.39 -76.52
N SER A 310 -113.81 62.25 -77.83
CA SER A 310 -113.70 60.97 -78.52
C SER A 310 -112.26 60.43 -78.53
N GLN A 311 -111.27 61.29 -78.77
CA GLN A 311 -109.86 60.89 -78.76
C GLN A 311 -109.40 60.51 -77.36
N LYS A 312 -109.84 61.23 -76.31
CA LYS A 312 -109.57 60.87 -74.91
C LYS A 312 -110.18 59.51 -74.55
N ALA A 313 -111.39 59.21 -75.03
CA ALA A 313 -111.99 57.89 -74.86
C ALA A 313 -111.20 56.78 -75.58
N LEU A 314 -110.74 57.04 -76.81
CA LEU A 314 -109.88 56.11 -77.56
C LEU A 314 -108.52 55.89 -76.89
N LEU A 315 -107.93 56.94 -76.30
CA LEU A 315 -106.69 56.85 -75.54
C LEU A 315 -106.87 55.98 -74.29
N GLN A 316 -107.98 56.14 -73.56
CA GLN A 316 -108.32 55.31 -72.40
C GLN A 316 -108.54 53.84 -72.78
N GLU A 317 -109.16 53.56 -73.92
CA GLU A 317 -109.34 52.21 -74.42
C GLU A 317 -108.00 51.55 -74.78
N GLU A 318 -107.12 52.28 -75.47
CA GLU A 318 -105.78 51.78 -75.77
C GLU A 318 -104.92 51.55 -74.52
N GLN A 319 -105.07 52.39 -73.50
CA GLN A 319 -104.42 52.19 -72.19
C GLN A 319 -104.86 50.87 -71.55
N ARG A 320 -106.16 50.55 -71.53
CA ARG A 320 -106.67 49.26 -71.02
C ARG A 320 -106.14 48.08 -71.83
N ARG A 321 -106.09 48.22 -73.16
CA ARG A 321 -105.60 47.19 -74.07
C ARG A 321 -104.12 46.88 -73.87
N THR A 322 -103.28 47.90 -73.68
CA THR A 322 -101.83 47.71 -73.50
C THR A 322 -101.44 47.20 -72.13
N LEU A 323 -102.19 47.53 -71.09
CA LEU A 323 -101.86 47.14 -69.71
C LEU A 323 -102.38 45.76 -69.32
N GLY A 324 -103.35 45.20 -70.05
CA GLY A 324 -104.01 43.95 -69.67
C GLY A 324 -104.90 44.11 -68.43
N GLY A 325 -106.01 43.36 -68.36
CA GLY A 325 -107.11 43.59 -67.43
C GLY A 325 -106.78 43.58 -65.92
N GLU A 326 -105.60 43.13 -65.50
CA GLU A 326 -105.22 43.03 -64.09
C GLU A 326 -104.52 44.29 -63.53
N SER A 327 -103.99 45.18 -64.39
CA SER A 327 -103.20 46.35 -63.94
C SER A 327 -104.05 47.58 -63.57
N SER A 328 -105.37 47.51 -63.70
CA SER A 328 -106.27 48.68 -63.70
C SER A 328 -106.48 49.33 -62.32
N GLN A 329 -106.13 48.68 -61.21
CA GLN A 329 -106.30 49.25 -59.87
C GLN A 329 -105.16 50.20 -59.46
N ALA A 330 -103.96 50.07 -60.05
CA ALA A 330 -102.81 50.90 -59.69
C ALA A 330 -102.82 52.30 -60.32
N THR A 331 -103.73 52.58 -61.26
CA THR A 331 -103.77 53.83 -62.03
C THR A 331 -104.79 54.86 -61.51
N ALA A 332 -105.63 54.49 -60.54
CA ALA A 332 -106.72 55.36 -60.05
C ALA A 332 -106.25 56.60 -59.24
N GLN A 333 -104.95 56.72 -58.96
CA GLN A 333 -104.37 57.85 -58.22
C GLN A 333 -103.28 58.60 -59.01
N ALA A 334 -103.10 58.32 -60.31
CA ALA A 334 -102.15 59.07 -61.12
C ALA A 334 -102.72 60.45 -61.49
N PRO A 335 -102.00 61.56 -61.24
CA PRO A 335 -102.40 62.87 -61.74
C PRO A 335 -102.49 62.86 -63.28
N SER A 336 -103.23 63.82 -63.84
CA SER A 336 -103.52 63.93 -65.28
C SER A 336 -102.29 63.69 -66.16
N LEU A 337 -102.21 62.49 -66.75
CA LEU A 337 -101.11 61.99 -67.58
C LEU A 337 -100.77 62.86 -68.80
N LEU A 338 -101.63 63.84 -69.14
CA LEU A 338 -101.40 64.83 -70.20
C LEU A 338 -100.23 65.79 -69.89
N GLU A 339 -99.90 66.04 -68.62
CA GLU A 339 -98.74 66.88 -68.24
C GLU A 339 -97.40 66.11 -68.20
N GLN A 340 -97.44 64.77 -68.25
CA GLN A 340 -96.30 63.90 -67.97
C GLN A 340 -95.59 63.37 -69.24
N GLY A 341 -96.06 63.72 -70.44
CA GLY A 341 -95.57 63.22 -71.73
C GLY A 341 -94.12 63.54 -72.09
N GLN A 342 -93.34 64.23 -71.24
CA GLN A 342 -91.93 64.59 -71.50
C GLN A 342 -90.90 63.61 -70.94
N LYS A 343 -91.30 62.58 -70.18
CA LYS A 343 -90.37 61.68 -69.46
C LYS A 343 -89.84 60.46 -70.27
N SER A 344 -89.90 60.51 -71.60
CA SER A 344 -90.00 59.29 -72.42
C SER A 344 -88.69 58.60 -72.89
N ALA A 345 -87.54 58.77 -72.25
CA ALA A 345 -86.33 58.00 -72.62
C ALA A 345 -85.38 57.69 -71.46
N ILE A 346 -85.14 58.66 -70.59
CA ILE A 346 -84.26 58.50 -69.42
C ILE A 346 -84.95 57.60 -68.38
N ASP A 347 -86.24 57.84 -68.11
CA ASP A 347 -87.00 57.05 -67.13
C ASP A 347 -87.26 55.62 -67.61
N LEU A 348 -87.37 55.40 -68.92
CA LEU A 348 -87.43 54.06 -69.53
C LEU A 348 -86.15 53.24 -69.29
N ASN A 349 -84.99 53.85 -69.53
CA ASN A 349 -83.69 53.21 -69.29
C ASN A 349 -83.45 52.95 -67.80
N LEU A 350 -83.87 53.88 -66.93
CA LEU A 350 -83.80 53.70 -65.48
C LEU A 350 -84.77 52.60 -65.00
N ALA A 351 -85.97 52.51 -65.55
CA ALA A 351 -86.93 51.45 -65.23
C ALA A 351 -86.45 50.06 -65.68
N ALA A 352 -85.89 49.93 -66.88
CA ALA A 352 -85.27 48.69 -67.35
C ALA A 352 -84.10 48.28 -66.44
N LYS A 353 -83.21 49.23 -66.12
CA LYS A 353 -82.08 49.01 -65.21
C LYS A 353 -82.54 48.64 -63.79
N LEU A 354 -83.67 49.16 -63.33
CA LEU A 354 -84.28 48.79 -62.05
C LEU A 354 -84.72 47.34 -62.05
N VAL A 355 -85.41 46.86 -63.10
CA VAL A 355 -85.83 45.46 -63.24
C VAL A 355 -84.63 44.51 -63.32
N ASP A 356 -83.60 44.87 -64.08
CA ASP A 356 -82.36 44.10 -64.18
C ASP A 356 -81.65 44.02 -62.81
N THR A 357 -81.58 45.14 -62.09
CA THR A 357 -80.99 45.20 -60.75
C THR A 357 -81.81 44.37 -59.76
N GLN A 358 -83.14 44.42 -59.82
CA GLN A 358 -84.02 43.59 -58.99
C GLN A 358 -83.80 42.09 -59.24
N THR A 359 -83.68 41.70 -60.51
CA THR A 359 -83.38 40.30 -60.88
C THR A 359 -82.02 39.88 -60.36
N THR A 360 -81.03 40.79 -60.42
CA THR A 360 -79.69 40.58 -59.87
C THR A 360 -79.71 40.41 -58.35
N ILE A 361 -80.49 41.24 -57.63
CA ILE A 361 -80.68 41.15 -56.18
C ILE A 361 -81.24 39.77 -55.79
N VAL A 362 -82.31 39.30 -56.44
CA VAL A 362 -82.93 37.99 -56.16
C VAL A 362 -81.95 36.85 -56.47
N SER A 363 -81.19 36.94 -57.56
CA SER A 363 -80.18 35.94 -57.90
C SER A 363 -79.04 35.89 -56.87
N LEU A 364 -78.55 37.05 -56.43
CA LEU A 364 -77.49 37.15 -55.42
C LEU A 364 -77.98 36.68 -54.04
N GLU A 365 -79.22 36.96 -53.67
CA GLU A 365 -79.84 36.46 -52.44
C GLU A 365 -79.96 34.93 -52.44
N ALA A 366 -80.41 34.34 -53.56
CA ALA A 366 -80.45 32.89 -53.72
C ALA A 366 -79.05 32.26 -53.60
N LYS A 367 -78.03 32.90 -54.21
CA LYS A 367 -76.63 32.47 -54.08
C LYS A 367 -76.11 32.58 -52.65
N ASP A 368 -76.36 33.69 -51.95
CA ASP A 368 -75.96 33.87 -50.54
C ASP A 368 -76.59 32.79 -49.66
N LYS A 369 -77.86 32.46 -49.86
CA LYS A 369 -78.54 31.40 -49.10
C LYS A 369 -77.90 30.03 -49.31
N VAL A 370 -77.54 29.68 -50.54
CA VAL A 370 -76.85 28.41 -50.85
C VAL A 370 -75.46 28.37 -50.22
N LEU A 371 -74.68 29.44 -50.39
CA LEU A 371 -73.34 29.54 -49.81
C LEU A 371 -73.38 29.55 -48.29
N GLY A 372 -74.34 30.25 -47.67
CA GLY A 372 -74.55 30.29 -46.23
C GLY A 372 -74.92 28.92 -45.64
N ASN A 373 -75.79 28.16 -46.32
CA ASN A 373 -76.11 26.79 -45.90
C ASN A 373 -74.86 25.89 -46.00
N LYS A 374 -74.07 26.01 -47.08
CA LYS A 374 -72.84 25.23 -47.25
C LYS A 374 -71.78 25.60 -46.22
N GLU A 375 -71.63 26.89 -45.93
CA GLU A 375 -70.75 27.40 -44.89
C GLU A 375 -71.11 26.84 -43.52
N GLN A 376 -72.41 26.81 -43.18
CA GLN A 376 -72.90 26.22 -41.92
C GLN A 376 -72.63 24.71 -41.85
N GLU A 377 -72.92 23.98 -42.93
CA GLU A 377 -72.64 22.54 -43.03
C GLU A 377 -71.14 22.25 -42.78
N LEU A 378 -70.24 23.01 -43.41
CA LEU A 378 -68.80 22.87 -43.24
C LEU A 378 -68.36 23.24 -41.82
N ARG A 379 -68.93 24.29 -41.21
CA ARG A 379 -68.65 24.65 -39.80
C ARG A 379 -69.07 23.55 -38.85
N GLU A 380 -70.26 22.99 -39.02
CA GLU A 380 -70.76 21.88 -38.19
C GLU A 380 -69.88 20.64 -38.33
N GLN A 381 -69.40 20.32 -39.54
CA GLN A 381 -68.41 19.26 -39.74
C GLN A 381 -67.10 19.58 -38.99
N LEU A 382 -66.60 20.82 -39.08
CA LEU A 382 -65.37 21.26 -38.44
C LEU A 382 -65.45 21.19 -36.90
N THR A 383 -66.62 21.41 -36.29
CA THR A 383 -66.80 21.31 -34.83
C THR A 383 -66.53 19.91 -34.25
N LYS A 384 -66.62 18.86 -35.08
CA LYS A 384 -66.38 17.47 -34.65
C LYS A 384 -64.89 17.11 -34.61
N PHE A 385 -64.07 17.78 -35.43
CA PHE A 385 -62.65 17.44 -35.60
C PHE A 385 -61.77 17.64 -34.36
N PRO A 386 -61.94 18.66 -33.49
CA PRO A 386 -61.10 18.82 -32.30
C PRO A 386 -61.07 17.57 -31.41
N ASN A 387 -62.23 16.95 -31.16
CA ASN A 387 -62.31 15.73 -30.35
C ASN A 387 -61.70 14.52 -31.08
N LEU A 388 -61.93 14.41 -32.39
CA LEU A 388 -61.35 13.35 -33.22
C LEU A 388 -59.82 13.45 -33.28
N LEU A 389 -59.28 14.66 -33.39
CA LEU A 389 -57.85 14.94 -33.38
C LEU A 389 -57.23 14.65 -32.02
N ALA A 390 -57.92 14.97 -30.92
CA ALA A 390 -57.44 14.65 -29.58
C ALA A 390 -57.37 13.13 -29.34
N GLU A 391 -58.39 12.37 -29.77
CA GLU A 391 -58.39 10.91 -29.64
C GLU A 391 -57.35 10.26 -30.56
N TYR A 392 -57.24 10.72 -31.81
CA TYR A 392 -56.22 10.28 -32.75
C TYR A 392 -54.80 10.58 -32.24
N GLY A 393 -54.59 11.80 -31.73
CA GLY A 393 -53.34 12.26 -31.13
C GLY A 393 -52.96 11.52 -29.84
N ARG A 394 -53.89 10.80 -29.21
CA ARG A 394 -53.59 9.86 -28.12
C ARG A 394 -53.28 8.45 -28.63
N LEU A 395 -54.07 7.95 -29.58
CA LEU A 395 -53.93 6.58 -30.10
C LEU A 395 -52.65 6.38 -30.93
N GLN A 396 -52.27 7.36 -31.77
CA GLN A 396 -51.09 7.24 -32.63
C GLN A 396 -49.78 7.14 -31.82
N PRO A 397 -49.50 8.02 -30.85
CA PRO A 397 -48.32 7.87 -30.00
C PRO A 397 -48.34 6.58 -29.17
N GLN A 398 -49.50 6.10 -28.75
CA GLN A 398 -49.61 4.83 -28.02
C GLN A 398 -49.18 3.63 -28.90
N VAL A 399 -49.58 3.61 -30.18
CA VAL A 399 -49.09 2.62 -31.14
C VAL A 399 -47.58 2.74 -31.31
N GLN A 400 -47.07 3.95 -31.51
CA GLN A 400 -45.64 4.19 -31.71
C GLN A 400 -44.81 3.74 -30.50
N LEU A 401 -45.20 4.13 -29.29
CA LEU A 401 -44.56 3.72 -28.04
C LEU A 401 -44.55 2.20 -27.88
N SER A 402 -45.68 1.53 -28.17
CA SER A 402 -45.76 0.06 -28.09
C SER A 402 -44.82 -0.62 -29.09
N ARG A 403 -44.68 -0.07 -30.31
CA ARG A 403 -43.77 -0.58 -31.35
C ARG A 403 -42.30 -0.37 -30.98
N GLU A 404 -41.96 0.82 -30.47
CA GLU A 404 -40.61 1.14 -30.00
C GLU A 404 -40.20 0.21 -28.86
N ARG A 405 -41.07 0.02 -27.87
CA ARG A 405 -40.85 -0.94 -26.77
C ARG A 405 -40.62 -2.37 -27.29
N LEU A 406 -41.43 -2.83 -28.25
CA LEU A 406 -41.25 -4.15 -28.87
C LEU A 406 -39.88 -4.25 -29.58
N GLN A 407 -39.50 -3.21 -30.32
CA GLN A 407 -38.22 -3.17 -31.04
C GLN A 407 -37.03 -3.16 -30.07
N GLU A 408 -37.10 -2.41 -28.97
CA GLU A 408 -36.08 -2.41 -27.92
C GLU A 408 -35.95 -3.79 -27.29
N LEU A 409 -37.05 -4.45 -26.94
CA LEU A 409 -37.03 -5.80 -26.40
C LEU A 409 -36.47 -6.83 -27.39
N LEU A 410 -36.75 -6.71 -28.68
CA LEU A 410 -36.17 -7.59 -29.71
C LEU A 410 -34.66 -7.38 -29.84
N LYS A 411 -34.19 -6.13 -29.80
CA LYS A 411 -32.76 -5.81 -29.77
C LYS A 411 -32.10 -6.37 -28.51
N ALA A 412 -32.74 -6.23 -27.35
CA ALA A 412 -32.26 -6.78 -26.09
C ALA A 412 -32.17 -8.32 -26.14
N GLU A 413 -33.18 -9.00 -26.69
CA GLU A 413 -33.16 -10.46 -26.91
C GLU A 413 -31.99 -10.85 -27.83
N GLN A 414 -31.81 -10.15 -28.95
CA GLN A 414 -30.73 -10.44 -29.91
C GLN A 414 -29.35 -10.26 -29.30
N ARG A 415 -29.11 -9.16 -28.57
CA ARG A 415 -27.85 -8.92 -27.85
C ARG A 415 -27.56 -10.04 -26.86
N LEU A 416 -28.56 -10.44 -26.08
CA LEU A 416 -28.40 -11.50 -25.08
C LEU A 416 -28.13 -12.86 -25.73
N ARG A 417 -28.79 -13.18 -26.86
CA ARG A 417 -28.50 -14.38 -27.65
C ARG A 417 -27.10 -14.37 -28.24
N GLN A 418 -26.62 -13.22 -28.74
CA GLN A 418 -25.25 -13.07 -29.22
C GLN A 418 -24.24 -13.29 -28.10
N GLU A 419 -24.51 -12.78 -26.90
CA GLU A 419 -23.63 -12.97 -25.74
C GLU A 419 -23.55 -14.45 -25.31
N ILE A 420 -24.69 -15.15 -25.31
CA ILE A 420 -24.75 -16.60 -25.09
C ILE A 420 -23.96 -17.34 -26.19
N ALA A 421 -24.11 -16.94 -27.46
CA ALA A 421 -23.44 -17.57 -28.60
C ALA A 421 -21.92 -17.36 -28.60
N LYS A 422 -21.44 -16.22 -28.08
CA LYS A 422 -20.01 -15.93 -27.87
C LYS A 422 -19.39 -16.73 -26.73
N GLY A 423 -20.20 -17.47 -25.95
CA GLY A 423 -19.73 -18.23 -24.79
C GLY A 423 -19.68 -17.44 -23.49
N GLY A 424 -20.20 -16.22 -23.46
CA GLY A 424 -20.18 -15.34 -22.30
C GLY A 424 -18.90 -14.50 -22.18
N PHE A 425 -18.51 -14.16 -20.94
CA PHE A 425 -17.30 -13.38 -20.70
C PHE A 425 -16.09 -14.31 -20.68
N ASN A 426 -15.05 -13.96 -21.43
CA ASN A 426 -13.78 -14.66 -21.36
C ASN A 426 -13.11 -14.28 -20.04
N TRP A 427 -13.07 -15.22 -19.10
CA TRP A 427 -12.21 -15.11 -17.92
C TRP A 427 -10.76 -15.20 -18.41
N GLU A 428 -10.05 -14.08 -18.39
CA GLU A 428 -8.67 -14.04 -18.82
C GLU A 428 -7.77 -14.59 -17.71
N ILE A 429 -7.06 -15.67 -18.05
CA ILE A 429 -6.01 -16.21 -17.19
C ILE A 429 -4.82 -15.28 -17.36
N VAL A 430 -4.50 -14.52 -16.33
CA VAL A 430 -3.35 -13.60 -16.36
C VAL A 430 -2.06 -14.41 -16.30
N GLU A 431 -2.05 -15.43 -15.45
CA GLU A 431 -0.92 -16.33 -15.27
C GLU A 431 -1.41 -17.75 -15.00
N GLU A 432 -1.00 -18.70 -15.84
CA GLU A 432 -1.32 -20.12 -15.65
C GLU A 432 -0.60 -20.69 -14.41
N PRO A 433 -1.16 -21.74 -13.77
CA PRO A 433 -0.48 -22.42 -12.68
C PRO A 433 0.91 -22.88 -13.11
N GLN A 434 1.97 -22.41 -12.46
CA GLN A 434 3.33 -22.87 -12.75
C GLN A 434 3.70 -24.12 -11.94
N VAL A 435 4.74 -24.85 -12.33
CA VAL A 435 5.29 -25.93 -11.49
C VAL A 435 5.83 -25.30 -10.20
N GLY A 436 5.56 -25.94 -9.06
CA GLY A 436 5.86 -25.34 -7.77
C GLY A 436 7.33 -24.97 -7.60
N GLU A 437 7.61 -23.72 -7.26
CA GLU A 437 8.95 -23.23 -6.95
C GLU A 437 9.34 -23.63 -5.52
N GLN A 438 10.61 -23.97 -5.31
CA GLN A 438 11.10 -24.37 -4.00
C GLN A 438 11.14 -23.16 -3.05
N LEU A 439 10.27 -23.17 -2.04
CA LEU A 439 10.17 -22.10 -1.05
C LEU A 439 11.02 -22.36 0.19
N GLY A 440 11.35 -23.64 0.46
CA GLY A 440 12.09 -24.02 1.65
C GLY A 440 12.75 -25.40 1.54
N PRO A 441 13.68 -25.72 2.46
CA PRO A 441 14.13 -24.86 3.56
C PRO A 441 15.22 -23.86 3.15
N ASN A 442 15.13 -22.61 3.64
CA ASN A 442 16.12 -21.56 3.37
C ASN A 442 17.40 -21.79 4.19
N LEU A 443 18.41 -22.36 3.55
CA LEU A 443 19.70 -22.66 4.18
C LEU A 443 20.30 -21.45 4.90
N GLN A 444 20.25 -20.27 4.28
CA GLN A 444 20.79 -19.05 4.87
C GLN A 444 20.04 -18.63 6.16
N GLN A 445 18.71 -18.67 6.16
CA GLN A 445 17.91 -18.27 7.33
C GLN A 445 18.12 -19.24 8.51
N ASN A 446 18.14 -20.54 8.25
CA ASN A 446 18.33 -21.54 9.30
C ASN A 446 19.77 -21.55 9.84
N LEU A 447 20.78 -21.33 9.00
CA LEU A 447 22.17 -21.17 9.45
C LEU A 447 22.33 -19.89 10.28
N MET A 448 21.66 -18.79 9.91
CA MET A 448 21.66 -17.57 10.70
C MET A 448 21.01 -17.79 12.07
N LEU A 449 19.89 -18.51 12.13
CA LEU A 449 19.27 -18.89 13.40
C LEU A 449 20.21 -19.77 14.24
N GLY A 450 20.85 -20.77 13.62
CA GLY A 450 21.84 -21.63 14.26
C GLY A 450 23.06 -20.85 14.77
N ALA A 451 23.48 -19.80 14.06
CA ALA A 451 24.54 -18.89 14.49
C ALA A 451 24.11 -18.05 15.69
N VAL A 452 22.91 -17.48 15.69
CA VAL A 452 22.37 -16.71 16.83
C VAL A 452 22.29 -17.58 18.09
N VAL A 453 21.72 -18.79 17.97
CA VAL A 453 21.67 -19.76 19.07
C VAL A 453 23.08 -20.17 19.50
N GLY A 454 23.99 -20.35 18.53
CA GLY A 454 25.39 -20.70 18.77
C GLY A 454 26.16 -19.63 19.54
N LEU A 455 25.92 -18.34 19.28
CA LEU A 455 26.54 -17.24 20.02
C LEU A 455 26.09 -17.25 21.48
N MET A 456 24.80 -17.48 21.73
CA MET A 456 24.26 -17.58 23.09
C MET A 456 24.83 -18.78 23.84
N LEU A 457 24.74 -19.98 23.25
CA LEU A 457 25.26 -21.20 23.88
C LEU A 457 26.78 -21.15 24.06
N GLY A 458 27.52 -20.57 23.11
CA GLY A 458 28.95 -20.35 23.23
C GLY A 458 29.30 -19.42 24.38
N GLY A 459 28.55 -18.33 24.56
CA GLY A 459 28.72 -17.43 25.70
C GLY A 459 28.52 -18.19 27.02
N ILE A 460 27.40 -18.91 27.15
CA ILE A 460 27.08 -19.70 28.35
C ILE A 460 28.18 -20.73 28.64
N ALA A 461 28.64 -21.48 27.63
CA ALA A 461 29.70 -22.47 27.79
C ALA A 461 31.03 -21.85 28.27
N ALA A 462 31.39 -20.68 27.73
CA ALA A 462 32.57 -19.93 28.17
C ALA A 462 32.46 -19.51 29.65
N PHE A 463 31.31 -19.00 30.08
CA PHE A 463 31.07 -18.62 31.47
C PHE A 463 31.04 -19.81 32.44
N ILE A 464 30.45 -20.95 32.04
CA ILE A 464 30.47 -22.16 32.88
C ILE A 464 31.91 -22.64 33.09
N ARG A 465 32.71 -22.66 32.02
CA ARG A 465 34.13 -23.07 32.12
C ARG A 465 34.95 -22.11 32.97
N GLU A 466 34.58 -20.84 32.95
CA GLU A 466 35.19 -19.79 33.76
C GLU A 466 34.85 -19.93 35.24
N ALA A 467 33.58 -20.13 35.57
CA ALA A 467 33.12 -20.30 36.95
C ALA A 467 33.72 -21.55 37.62
N ALA A 468 34.08 -22.57 36.83
CA ALA A 468 34.76 -23.77 37.31
C ALA A 468 36.28 -23.61 37.53
N ASP A 469 36.88 -22.46 37.18
CA ASP A 469 38.33 -22.22 37.33
C ASP A 469 38.64 -21.37 38.58
N ASP A 470 39.17 -21.99 39.64
CA ASP A 470 39.50 -21.34 40.93
C ASP A 470 40.91 -20.70 40.97
N SER A 471 41.62 -20.62 39.84
CA SER A 471 42.95 -20.00 39.80
C SER A 471 42.90 -18.47 39.89
N VAL A 472 43.93 -17.87 40.50
CA VAL A 472 44.07 -16.41 40.66
C VAL A 472 44.71 -15.83 39.40
N HIS A 473 43.99 -14.95 38.68
CA HIS A 473 44.42 -14.48 37.35
C HIS A 473 44.89 -13.03 37.31
N THR A 474 44.57 -12.25 38.32
CA THR A 474 44.92 -10.83 38.36
C THR A 474 45.59 -10.48 39.68
N THR A 475 46.41 -9.43 39.66
CA THR A 475 47.04 -8.87 40.86
C THR A 475 46.01 -8.31 41.83
N ALA A 476 44.91 -7.76 41.32
CA ALA A 476 43.77 -7.30 42.13
C ALA A 476 43.03 -8.47 42.81
N GLU A 477 42.88 -9.62 42.15
CA GLU A 477 42.36 -10.84 42.81
C GLU A 477 43.30 -11.33 43.91
N LEU A 478 44.61 -11.28 43.67
CA LEU A 478 45.62 -11.64 44.66
C LEU A 478 45.54 -10.73 45.91
N GLU A 479 45.39 -9.42 45.70
CA GLU A 479 45.28 -8.42 46.77
C GLU A 479 44.00 -8.61 47.61
N ARG A 480 42.90 -9.00 46.97
CA ARG A 480 41.64 -9.31 47.67
C ARG A 480 41.72 -10.60 48.48
N GLN A 481 42.53 -11.57 48.05
CA GLN A 481 42.60 -12.90 48.66
C GLN A 481 43.57 -12.96 49.85
N VAL A 482 44.58 -12.07 49.90
CA VAL A 482 45.62 -12.10 50.95
C VAL A 482 45.66 -10.77 51.70
N SER A 483 45.65 -10.83 53.03
CA SER A 483 45.73 -9.66 53.91
C SER A 483 47.15 -9.07 54.07
N LEU A 484 48.07 -9.36 53.15
CA LEU A 484 49.50 -9.00 53.21
C LEU A 484 49.86 -8.06 52.06
N PRO A 485 50.88 -7.21 52.22
CA PRO A 485 51.30 -6.32 51.15
C PRO A 485 51.82 -7.11 49.95
N ILE A 486 51.41 -6.69 48.75
CA ILE A 486 52.01 -7.16 47.50
C ILE A 486 53.31 -6.38 47.29
N LEU A 487 54.44 -7.09 47.34
CA LEU A 487 55.77 -6.50 47.27
C LEU A 487 56.14 -6.06 45.85
N GLY A 488 55.48 -6.63 44.85
CA GLY A 488 55.60 -6.26 43.44
C GLY A 488 55.21 -7.41 42.52
N THR A 489 55.38 -7.18 41.22
CA THR A 489 54.96 -8.10 40.16
C THR A 489 56.11 -8.41 39.23
N THR A 490 56.29 -9.66 38.83
CA THR A 490 57.25 -10.02 37.75
C THR A 490 56.49 -10.41 36.47
N PRO A 491 56.95 -9.95 35.29
CA PRO A 491 56.28 -10.24 34.03
C PRO A 491 56.42 -11.71 33.63
N LYS A 492 55.45 -12.24 32.87
CA LYS A 492 55.49 -13.61 32.33
C LYS A 492 56.69 -13.82 31.41
N LEU A 493 57.41 -14.92 31.62
CA LEU A 493 58.53 -15.33 30.78
C LEU A 493 58.00 -15.85 29.43
N PRO A 494 58.56 -15.43 28.28
CA PRO A 494 58.42 -16.22 27.08
C PRO A 494 59.04 -17.60 27.34
N PRO A 495 58.44 -18.69 26.85
CA PRO A 495 58.93 -20.03 27.12
C PRO A 495 60.41 -20.13 26.70
N ALA A 496 61.24 -20.73 27.56
CA ALA A 496 62.63 -21.01 27.24
C ALA A 496 62.65 -21.82 25.94
N LYS A 497 63.12 -21.21 24.84
CA LYS A 497 63.36 -21.96 23.61
C LYS A 497 64.52 -22.90 23.94
N THR A 498 64.21 -24.16 24.21
CA THR A 498 65.18 -25.25 24.11
C THR A 498 65.69 -25.23 22.68
N ARG A 499 66.81 -24.54 22.45
CA ARG A 499 67.66 -24.89 21.32
C ARG A 499 68.26 -26.24 21.68
N GLU A 500 67.55 -27.31 21.34
CA GLU A 500 68.20 -28.57 21.08
C GLU A 500 69.21 -28.30 19.97
N SER A 501 70.48 -28.13 20.34
CA SER A 501 71.57 -28.11 19.39
C SER A 501 71.75 -29.54 18.86
N VAL A 502 70.88 -29.93 17.94
CA VAL A 502 71.13 -31.04 17.03
C VAL A 502 72.18 -30.53 16.04
N ILE A 503 73.46 -30.59 16.43
CA ILE A 503 74.69 -30.65 15.62
C ILE A 503 75.87 -30.39 16.59
N LYS A 504 76.62 -31.45 16.93
CA LYS A 504 77.96 -31.34 17.55
C LYS A 504 78.98 -31.26 16.41
N LEU A 505 79.58 -30.09 16.18
CA LEU A 505 80.74 -29.94 15.30
C LEU A 505 82.03 -30.23 16.11
N PRO A 506 83.06 -30.90 15.56
CA PRO A 506 84.22 -31.36 16.33
C PRO A 506 85.27 -30.26 16.61
N PHE A 507 85.10 -29.05 16.09
CA PHE A 507 86.10 -27.99 16.20
C PHE A 507 85.43 -26.63 16.41
N GLY A 508 85.18 -26.27 17.67
CA GLY A 508 84.72 -24.95 18.08
C GLY A 508 84.97 -24.80 19.58
N LYS A 509 85.65 -23.72 19.99
CA LYS A 509 85.83 -23.41 21.41
C LYS A 509 84.45 -23.30 22.06
N PRO A 510 84.21 -23.93 23.22
CA PRO A 510 82.95 -23.74 23.93
C PRO A 510 82.94 -22.32 24.49
N ASP A 511 82.36 -21.38 23.75
CA ASP A 511 81.75 -20.22 24.40
C ASP A 511 80.66 -20.81 25.30
N VAL A 512 80.83 -20.67 26.61
CA VAL A 512 79.77 -20.95 27.58
C VAL A 512 78.93 -19.68 27.62
N PRO A 513 77.83 -19.56 26.86
CA PRO A 513 76.94 -18.42 27.01
C PRO A 513 76.49 -18.36 28.47
N ALA A 514 76.45 -17.15 29.05
CA ALA A 514 75.89 -16.93 30.37
C ALA A 514 74.53 -17.66 30.46
N PRO A 515 74.24 -18.38 31.57
CA PRO A 515 73.03 -19.17 31.69
C PRO A 515 71.81 -18.33 31.27
N TRP A 516 70.92 -18.91 30.46
CA TRP A 516 69.73 -18.21 29.92
C TRP A 516 68.96 -17.46 31.01
N THR A 517 68.92 -18.01 32.23
CA THR A 517 68.36 -17.40 33.44
C THR A 517 68.97 -16.03 33.75
N ILE A 518 70.30 -15.88 33.69
CA ILE A 518 71.01 -14.62 33.95
C ILE A 518 70.71 -13.60 32.84
N GLN A 519 70.77 -14.01 31.56
CA GLN A 519 70.46 -13.11 30.43
C GLN A 519 69.03 -12.59 30.47
N VAL A 520 68.08 -13.44 30.87
CA VAL A 520 66.67 -13.07 30.95
C VAL A 520 66.37 -12.24 32.21
N LEU A 521 67.07 -12.48 33.32
CA LEU A 521 66.99 -11.62 34.52
C LEU A 521 67.58 -10.23 34.29
N GLN A 522 68.55 -10.09 33.38
CA GLN A 522 69.16 -8.82 32.97
C GLN A 522 68.37 -8.06 31.87
N SER A 523 67.28 -8.62 31.34
CA SER A 523 66.42 -7.93 30.37
C SER A 523 65.68 -6.74 30.98
N SER A 524 65.57 -5.62 30.23
CA SER A 524 65.14 -4.31 30.78
C SER A 524 63.85 -4.32 31.63
N PRO A 525 62.79 -5.07 31.28
CA PRO A 525 61.55 -5.07 32.08
C PRO A 525 61.63 -5.86 33.41
N ARG A 526 62.58 -6.81 33.54
CA ARG A 526 62.67 -7.68 34.73
C ARG A 526 63.53 -7.12 35.84
N TRP A 527 64.73 -6.61 35.51
CA TRP A 527 65.64 -6.08 36.54
C TRP A 527 65.01 -4.91 37.30
N GLU A 528 64.29 -4.01 36.61
CA GLU A 528 63.54 -2.91 37.24
C GLU A 528 62.45 -3.40 38.19
N SER A 529 61.69 -4.44 37.79
CA SER A 529 60.67 -5.05 38.63
C SER A 529 61.28 -5.70 39.88
N LEU A 530 62.43 -6.36 39.73
CA LEU A 530 63.17 -6.99 40.84
C LEU A 530 63.79 -5.94 41.78
N ASP A 531 64.31 -4.84 41.24
CA ASP A 531 64.84 -3.71 42.01
C ASP A 531 63.75 -3.03 42.82
N LEU A 532 62.56 -2.85 42.24
CA LEU A 532 61.38 -2.36 42.94
C LEU A 532 60.94 -3.31 44.06
N ILE A 533 60.86 -4.62 43.79
CA ILE A 533 60.50 -5.62 44.82
C ILE A 533 61.52 -5.59 45.97
N TYR A 534 62.81 -5.60 45.65
CA TYR A 534 63.86 -5.54 46.67
C TYR A 534 63.77 -4.25 47.50
N LYS A 535 63.55 -3.10 46.84
CA LYS A 535 63.40 -1.82 47.54
C LYS A 535 62.17 -1.79 48.43
N ASN A 536 61.05 -2.36 47.99
CA ASN A 536 59.84 -2.47 48.82
C ASN A 536 60.08 -3.34 50.06
N ILE A 537 60.81 -4.45 49.91
CA ILE A 537 61.21 -5.29 51.05
C ILE A 537 62.09 -4.49 52.04
N GLU A 538 63.04 -3.69 51.55
CA GLU A 538 63.88 -2.82 52.38
C GLU A 538 63.05 -1.76 53.12
N LEU A 539 62.04 -1.17 52.46
CA LEU A 539 61.18 -0.12 53.04
C LEU A 539 60.20 -0.63 54.10
N LEU A 540 59.78 -1.90 54.03
CA LEU A 540 58.85 -2.49 55.01
C LEU A 540 59.43 -2.60 56.43
N ASN A 541 60.75 -2.49 56.59
CA ASN A 541 61.40 -2.53 57.89
C ASN A 541 62.32 -1.32 58.08
N SER A 542 61.73 -0.19 58.46
CA SER A 542 62.42 1.09 58.62
C SER A 542 63.37 1.15 59.83
N VAL A 543 63.34 0.14 60.72
CA VAL A 543 64.08 0.15 62.01
C VAL A 543 65.28 -0.81 62.01
N ALA A 544 65.28 -1.87 61.19
CA ALA A 544 66.41 -2.81 61.08
C ALA A 544 66.52 -3.42 59.67
N SER A 545 67.75 -3.52 59.13
CA SER A 545 67.97 -4.21 57.85
C SER A 545 67.74 -5.72 57.99
N PHE A 546 66.98 -6.32 57.05
CA PHE A 546 66.83 -7.77 56.98
C PHE A 546 68.15 -8.40 56.52
N LYS A 547 68.79 -9.17 57.41
CA LYS A 547 70.03 -9.88 57.05
C LYS A 547 69.80 -11.24 56.41
N SER A 548 68.62 -11.84 56.58
CA SER A 548 68.27 -13.13 55.96
C SER A 548 66.83 -13.11 55.47
N LEU A 549 66.63 -13.52 54.20
CA LEU A 549 65.36 -13.51 53.49
C LEU A 549 65.13 -14.86 52.83
N MET A 550 64.10 -15.57 53.25
CA MET A 550 63.68 -16.81 52.61
C MET A 550 62.63 -16.55 51.54
N ILE A 551 62.73 -17.27 50.42
CA ILE A 551 61.77 -17.23 49.33
C ILE A 551 61.14 -18.61 49.16
N THR A 552 59.81 -18.64 49.18
CA THR A 552 59.01 -19.88 49.07
C THR A 552 57.74 -19.61 48.27
N SER A 553 56.94 -20.63 48.00
CA SER A 553 55.73 -20.56 47.20
C SER A 553 54.68 -21.57 47.69
N ALA A 554 53.45 -21.44 47.20
CA ALA A 554 52.40 -22.41 47.52
C ALA A 554 52.67 -23.76 46.86
N LEU A 555 53.06 -23.75 45.58
CA LEU A 555 53.31 -24.96 44.79
C LEU A 555 54.72 -24.98 44.19
N SER A 556 55.13 -26.15 43.70
CA SER A 556 56.31 -26.28 42.84
C SER A 556 56.14 -25.48 41.54
N ASP A 557 57.26 -25.02 40.97
CA ASP A 557 57.29 -24.27 39.71
C ASP A 557 56.57 -22.89 39.71
N ASP A 558 56.46 -22.26 40.88
CA ASP A 558 55.91 -20.90 41.03
C ASP A 558 56.94 -19.78 40.74
N GLY A 559 58.17 -20.13 40.35
CA GLY A 559 59.25 -19.17 40.03
C GLY A 559 60.09 -18.71 41.22
N LYS A 560 60.00 -19.39 42.37
CA LYS A 560 60.75 -19.12 43.62
C LYS A 560 62.26 -18.94 43.41
N SER A 561 62.94 -19.89 42.76
CA SER A 561 64.39 -19.88 42.54
C SER A 561 64.83 -18.74 41.61
N GLY A 562 64.01 -18.43 40.61
CA GLY A 562 64.25 -17.32 39.70
C GLY A 562 64.09 -15.96 40.39
N LEU A 563 63.10 -15.83 41.28
CA LEU A 563 62.95 -14.64 42.12
C LEU A 563 64.10 -14.51 43.12
N ALA A 564 64.53 -15.61 43.75
CA ALA A 564 65.67 -15.62 44.69
C ALA A 564 66.97 -15.17 44.04
N LEU A 565 67.27 -15.71 42.87
CA LEU A 565 68.41 -15.27 42.07
C LEU A 565 68.27 -13.80 41.64
N GLY A 566 67.08 -13.38 41.19
CA GLY A 566 66.82 -12.02 40.77
C GLY A 566 66.97 -10.99 41.89
N LEU A 567 66.47 -11.28 43.10
CA LEU A 567 66.63 -10.44 44.27
C LEU A 567 68.09 -10.39 44.75
N ALA A 568 68.81 -11.52 44.69
CA ALA A 568 70.24 -11.53 44.99
C ALA A 568 71.05 -10.65 44.03
N MET A 569 70.73 -10.71 42.73
CA MET A 569 71.31 -9.83 41.70
C MET A 569 70.99 -8.35 41.93
N SER A 570 69.74 -8.05 42.29
CA SER A 570 69.29 -6.69 42.61
C SER A 570 70.06 -6.11 43.80
N ALA A 571 70.13 -6.85 44.90
CA ALA A 571 70.85 -6.44 46.11
C ALA A 571 72.35 -6.22 45.85
N ALA A 572 72.98 -7.09 45.07
CA ALA A 572 74.40 -6.95 44.70
C ALA A 572 74.67 -5.77 43.76
N ARG A 573 73.73 -5.44 42.87
CA ARG A 573 73.80 -4.22 42.04
C ARG A 573 73.74 -2.95 42.91
N LEU A 574 73.05 -3.02 44.05
CA LEU A 574 73.02 -1.99 45.09
C LEU A 574 74.18 -2.12 46.10
N HIS A 575 75.29 -2.73 45.69
CA HIS A 575 76.54 -2.87 46.43
C HIS A 575 76.44 -3.61 47.77
N LYS A 576 75.43 -4.46 47.96
CA LYS A 576 75.37 -5.38 49.11
C LYS A 576 76.21 -6.62 48.85
N ARG A 577 76.91 -7.12 49.86
CA ARG A 577 77.52 -8.46 49.82
C ARG A 577 76.43 -9.49 50.07
N VAL A 578 76.10 -10.27 49.06
CA VAL A 578 74.95 -11.18 49.10
C VAL A 578 75.42 -12.64 49.10
N LEU A 579 74.84 -13.47 49.96
CA LEU A 579 74.95 -14.92 49.87
C LEU A 579 73.60 -15.51 49.44
N LEU A 580 73.58 -16.24 48.33
CA LEU A 580 72.40 -16.97 47.85
C LEU A 580 72.55 -18.46 48.19
N ILE A 581 71.62 -19.01 48.96
CA ILE A 581 71.63 -20.41 49.42
C ILE A 581 70.49 -21.17 48.76
N ASP A 582 70.80 -22.30 48.12
CA ASP A 582 69.79 -23.29 47.69
C ASP A 582 69.49 -24.25 48.86
N ALA A 583 68.44 -23.96 49.62
CA ALA A 583 67.95 -24.80 50.73
C ALA A 583 66.86 -25.79 50.28
N ASN A 584 66.56 -25.88 48.98
CA ASN A 584 65.71 -26.92 48.45
C ASN A 584 66.51 -28.22 48.25
N LEU A 585 66.76 -28.92 49.36
CA LEU A 585 67.54 -30.16 49.35
C LEU A 585 66.83 -31.33 48.63
N ARG A 586 65.51 -31.24 48.41
CA ARG A 586 64.71 -32.26 47.72
C ARG A 586 64.83 -32.17 46.20
N GLU A 587 64.59 -30.97 45.66
CA GLU A 587 64.63 -30.70 44.22
C GLU A 587 65.53 -29.49 43.92
N PRO A 588 66.86 -29.64 44.11
CA PRO A 588 67.80 -28.53 43.95
C PRO A 588 67.83 -28.09 42.49
N SER A 589 67.61 -26.80 42.26
CA SER A 589 67.42 -26.23 40.92
C SER A 589 68.40 -25.11 40.60
N LEU A 590 69.02 -24.49 41.60
CA LEU A 590 69.87 -23.32 41.39
C LEU A 590 71.16 -23.69 40.65
N HIS A 591 71.78 -24.82 41.02
CA HIS A 591 72.98 -25.32 40.33
C HIS A 591 72.71 -25.65 38.85
N LYS A 592 71.51 -26.15 38.51
CA LYS A 592 71.09 -26.42 37.13
C LYS A 592 70.86 -25.12 36.36
N GLN A 593 70.22 -24.13 36.99
CA GLN A 593 69.92 -22.83 36.39
C GLN A 593 71.17 -22.00 36.11
N LEU A 594 72.23 -22.19 36.90
CA LEU A 594 73.48 -21.44 36.83
C LEU A 594 74.66 -22.25 36.26
N ASN A 595 74.44 -23.51 35.93
CA ASN A 595 75.46 -24.46 35.45
C ASN A 595 76.67 -24.58 36.42
N LEU A 596 76.37 -24.85 37.70
CA LEU A 596 77.35 -24.97 38.79
C LEU A 596 77.52 -26.41 39.26
N PRO A 597 78.70 -26.79 39.79
CA PRO A 597 78.90 -28.08 40.46
C PRO A 597 78.04 -28.17 41.74
N ASN A 598 77.58 -29.37 42.08
CA ASN A 598 76.70 -29.63 43.22
C ASN A 598 77.16 -30.86 44.04
N GLU A 599 78.44 -31.26 43.96
CA GLU A 599 78.98 -32.35 44.79
C GLU A 599 79.13 -31.95 46.27
N GLN A 600 79.31 -30.65 46.53
CA GLN A 600 79.37 -30.06 47.87
C GLN A 600 78.43 -28.86 47.94
N GLY A 601 77.75 -28.70 49.08
CA GLY A 601 76.79 -27.61 49.30
C GLY A 601 76.21 -27.62 50.72
N LEU A 602 75.03 -27.04 50.89
CA LEU A 602 74.37 -26.88 52.19
C LEU A 602 74.19 -28.23 52.92
N SER A 603 73.74 -29.28 52.23
CA SER A 603 73.57 -30.62 52.80
C SER A 603 74.87 -31.17 53.41
N THR A 604 75.99 -31.06 52.69
CA THR A 604 77.30 -31.51 53.19
C THR A 604 77.84 -30.62 54.31
N LEU A 605 77.54 -29.32 54.30
CA LEU A 605 77.92 -28.38 55.38
C LEU A 605 77.13 -28.61 56.67
N LEU A 606 75.87 -29.05 56.55
CA LEU A 606 75.04 -29.41 57.69
C LEU A 606 75.40 -30.79 58.26
N ALA A 607 75.88 -31.70 57.42
CA ALA A 607 76.27 -33.06 57.82
C ALA A 607 77.70 -33.17 58.40
N SER A 608 78.57 -32.16 58.17
CA SER A 608 79.99 -32.19 58.56
C SER A 608 80.35 -31.11 59.58
N GLU A 609 81.28 -31.42 60.51
CA GLU A 609 81.85 -30.47 61.48
C GLU A 609 82.92 -29.53 60.88
N VAL A 610 83.23 -29.69 59.59
CA VAL A 610 84.27 -28.90 58.91
C VAL A 610 83.90 -27.41 58.85
N THR A 611 84.88 -26.54 59.12
CA THR A 611 84.81 -25.08 58.98
C THR A 611 84.59 -24.68 57.52
N ILE A 612 83.80 -23.62 57.30
CA ILE A 612 83.40 -23.07 56.00
C ILE A 612 84.54 -23.21 54.97
N PRO A 613 84.39 -23.98 53.87
CA PRO A 613 85.39 -24.05 52.82
C PRO A 613 85.65 -22.64 52.29
N ASN A 614 86.92 -22.21 52.31
CA ASN A 614 87.39 -20.91 51.83
C ASN A 614 87.32 -20.75 50.28
N GLN A 615 86.46 -21.53 49.62
CA GLN A 615 86.27 -21.59 48.18
C GLN A 615 84.78 -21.70 47.85
N ILE A 616 84.05 -20.61 48.12
CA ILE A 616 82.81 -20.32 47.39
C ILE A 616 83.07 -18.98 46.72
N SER A 617 83.67 -19.01 45.53
CA SER A 617 83.80 -17.85 44.66
C SER A 617 83.49 -18.30 43.25
N ILE A 618 82.36 -17.86 42.74
CA ILE A 618 82.07 -17.92 41.31
C ILE A 618 82.29 -16.52 40.78
N GLN A 619 83.39 -16.34 40.04
CA GLN A 619 83.54 -15.20 39.14
C GLN A 619 82.46 -15.31 38.06
N SER A 620 81.53 -14.35 38.05
CA SER A 620 80.78 -14.01 36.85
C SER A 620 81.17 -12.61 36.41
N SER A 621 81.47 -12.50 35.12
CA SER A 621 81.89 -11.29 34.40
C SER A 621 81.14 -10.04 34.89
N GLY A 622 81.83 -9.17 35.65
CA GLY A 622 81.44 -7.77 35.86
C GLY A 622 80.91 -7.31 37.24
N SER A 623 80.57 -8.17 38.21
CA SER A 623 80.07 -7.67 39.52
C SER A 623 80.48 -8.54 40.73
N SER A 624 81.34 -7.98 41.57
CA SER A 624 82.10 -8.65 42.65
C SER A 624 81.36 -8.95 43.97
N TYR A 625 80.04 -9.18 43.99
CA TYR A 625 79.26 -9.08 45.26
C TYR A 625 78.20 -10.18 45.55
N ILE A 626 78.16 -11.31 44.83
CA ILE A 626 77.26 -12.45 45.12
C ILE A 626 78.03 -13.76 45.28
N ASP A 627 77.91 -14.40 46.44
CA ASP A 627 78.35 -15.78 46.66
C ASP A 627 77.15 -16.73 46.60
N ILE A 628 77.37 -17.94 46.09
CA ILE A 628 76.29 -18.92 45.88
C ILE A 628 76.64 -20.24 46.56
N LEU A 629 75.83 -20.63 47.53
CA LEU A 629 75.89 -21.93 48.19
C LEU A 629 74.82 -22.85 47.59
N THR A 630 75.26 -23.84 46.82
CA THR A 630 74.37 -24.86 46.24
C THR A 630 73.85 -25.80 47.33
N ALA A 631 72.81 -26.58 47.02
CA ALA A 631 72.20 -27.51 47.98
C ALA A 631 73.12 -28.67 48.37
N GLY A 632 74.02 -29.08 47.47
CA GLY A 632 74.78 -30.32 47.58
C GLY A 632 73.95 -31.55 47.18
N PRO A 633 74.49 -32.78 47.37
CA PRO A 633 73.78 -34.02 47.09
C PRO A 633 72.51 -34.15 47.93
N THR A 634 71.43 -34.66 47.34
CA THR A 634 70.14 -34.86 48.02
C THR A 634 70.33 -35.80 49.22
N PRO A 635 70.11 -35.34 50.46
CA PRO A 635 70.29 -36.15 51.66
C PRO A 635 69.11 -37.10 51.86
N ALA A 636 69.32 -38.16 52.65
CA ALA A 636 68.26 -39.13 52.98
C ALA A 636 67.10 -38.49 53.78
N ASP A 637 67.42 -37.56 54.69
CA ASP A 637 66.42 -36.77 55.44
C ASP A 637 66.76 -35.27 55.44
N PRO A 638 66.21 -34.51 54.46
CA PRO A 638 66.34 -33.06 54.40
C PRO A 638 65.83 -32.32 55.65
N ALA A 639 64.73 -32.77 56.24
CA ALA A 639 64.06 -32.05 57.33
C ALA A 639 64.92 -32.06 58.60
N ASN A 640 65.53 -33.20 58.91
CA ASN A 640 66.43 -33.33 60.05
C ASN A 640 67.62 -32.36 59.94
N LEU A 641 68.26 -32.29 58.76
CA LEU A 641 69.39 -31.38 58.53
C LEU A 641 68.99 -29.90 58.67
N LEU A 642 67.85 -29.50 58.12
CA LEU A 642 67.35 -28.12 58.19
C LEU A 642 66.91 -27.72 59.59
N SER A 643 66.43 -28.66 60.41
CA SER A 643 66.07 -28.43 61.82
C SER A 643 67.25 -28.47 62.79
N SER A 644 68.45 -28.83 62.31
CA SER A 644 69.61 -29.02 63.17
C SER A 644 70.10 -27.70 63.81
N PRO A 645 70.69 -27.73 65.02
CA PRO A 645 71.33 -26.55 65.63
C PRO A 645 72.44 -25.97 64.74
N ARG A 646 73.07 -26.82 63.91
CA ARG A 646 74.09 -26.43 62.94
C ARG A 646 73.55 -25.44 61.91
N MET A 647 72.30 -25.60 61.45
CA MET A 647 71.66 -24.66 60.52
C MET A 647 71.57 -23.26 61.14
N GLN A 648 71.15 -23.17 62.40
CA GLN A 648 71.07 -21.88 63.12
C GLN A 648 72.46 -21.23 63.29
N GLN A 649 73.49 -22.03 63.62
CA GLN A 649 74.86 -21.55 63.73
C GLN A 649 75.42 -21.03 62.39
N LEU A 650 75.19 -21.76 61.30
CA LEU A 650 75.61 -21.36 59.96
C LEU A 650 74.91 -20.08 59.53
N MET A 651 73.59 -19.99 59.70
CA MET A 651 72.84 -18.77 59.39
C MET A 651 73.32 -17.57 60.21
N ALA A 652 73.57 -17.72 61.51
CA ALA A 652 74.14 -16.66 62.34
C ALA A 652 75.55 -16.24 61.90
N SER A 653 76.36 -17.17 61.38
CA SER A 653 77.67 -16.87 60.80
C SER A 653 77.53 -16.13 59.47
N PHE A 654 76.63 -16.56 58.59
CA PHE A 654 76.40 -15.92 57.30
C PHE A 654 75.88 -14.48 57.47
N GLU A 655 74.96 -14.25 58.39
CA GLU A 655 74.43 -12.91 58.71
C GLU A 655 75.47 -11.95 59.33
N LYS A 656 76.61 -12.46 59.81
CA LYS A 656 77.73 -11.61 60.26
C LYS A 656 78.65 -11.21 59.10
N ASN A 657 78.82 -12.09 58.12
CA ASN A 657 79.79 -11.92 57.04
C ASN A 657 79.18 -11.26 55.80
N TYR A 658 77.88 -11.45 55.56
CA TYR A 658 77.14 -10.90 54.43
C TYR A 658 76.15 -9.83 54.88
N ASP A 659 75.88 -8.88 53.99
CA ASP A 659 74.89 -7.83 54.23
C ASP A 659 73.47 -8.36 54.02
N LEU A 660 73.30 -9.38 53.17
CA LEU A 660 72.04 -10.08 52.91
C LEU A 660 72.29 -11.56 52.58
N VAL A 661 71.54 -12.45 53.22
CA VAL A 661 71.49 -13.88 52.91
C VAL A 661 70.13 -14.20 52.31
N VAL A 662 70.09 -14.57 51.04
CA VAL A 662 68.86 -14.99 50.34
C VAL A 662 68.79 -16.51 50.32
N VAL A 663 67.67 -17.08 50.75
CA VAL A 663 67.50 -18.53 50.86
C VAL A 663 66.36 -18.99 49.95
N ASP A 664 66.68 -19.75 48.90
CA ASP A 664 65.69 -20.44 48.07
C ASP A 664 65.25 -21.74 48.76
N SER A 665 63.94 -21.95 48.90
CA SER A 665 63.39 -23.05 49.70
C SER A 665 62.39 -23.90 48.92
N THR A 666 61.90 -24.99 49.54
CA THR A 666 60.80 -25.79 48.99
C THR A 666 59.47 -25.01 49.02
N PRO A 667 58.45 -25.45 48.26
CA PRO A 667 57.08 -24.98 48.48
C PRO A 667 56.60 -25.28 49.90
N VAL A 668 55.70 -24.45 50.43
CA VAL A 668 55.18 -24.59 51.80
C VAL A 668 54.04 -25.61 51.91
N LEU A 669 53.25 -25.81 50.85
CA LEU A 669 52.17 -26.79 50.88
C LEU A 669 52.73 -28.20 50.66
N GLY A 670 52.40 -29.11 51.57
CA GLY A 670 52.76 -30.52 51.49
C GLY A 670 54.14 -30.90 52.04
N LEU A 671 54.99 -29.93 52.40
CA LEU A 671 56.34 -30.17 52.92
C LEU A 671 56.64 -29.32 54.17
N VAL A 672 57.38 -29.88 55.14
CA VAL A 672 57.78 -29.18 56.37
C VAL A 672 59.08 -28.38 56.22
N ASP A 673 59.92 -28.73 55.24
CA ASP A 673 61.25 -28.16 55.00
C ASP A 673 61.24 -26.63 54.88
N ALA A 674 60.20 -26.06 54.26
CA ALA A 674 60.03 -24.62 54.13
C ALA A 674 59.82 -23.95 55.50
N MET A 675 58.99 -24.54 56.37
CA MET A 675 58.74 -24.02 57.71
C MET A 675 60.00 -24.10 58.58
N LEU A 676 60.77 -25.19 58.46
CA LEU A 676 62.04 -25.38 59.17
C LEU A 676 63.09 -24.36 58.73
N THR A 677 63.25 -24.19 57.41
CA THR A 677 64.19 -23.20 56.84
C THR A 677 63.81 -21.78 57.26
N ALA A 678 62.51 -21.46 57.23
CA ALA A 678 62.00 -20.14 57.56
C ALA A 678 62.23 -19.79 59.04
N SER A 679 62.21 -20.77 59.94
CA SER A 679 62.51 -20.57 61.37
C SER A 679 63.95 -20.08 61.62
N SER A 680 64.86 -20.31 60.67
CA SER A 680 66.26 -19.86 60.73
C SER A 680 66.51 -18.55 59.96
N CYS A 681 65.46 -17.93 59.41
CA CYS A 681 65.54 -16.69 58.63
C CYS A 681 64.77 -15.55 59.30
N ARG A 682 65.17 -14.30 59.08
CA ARG A 682 64.51 -13.12 59.66
C ARG A 682 63.27 -12.67 58.91
N GLY A 683 63.10 -13.03 57.65
CA GLY A 683 61.93 -12.68 56.85
C GLY A 683 61.62 -13.74 55.80
N VAL A 684 60.34 -13.87 55.46
CA VAL A 684 59.85 -14.77 54.42
C VAL A 684 59.11 -13.97 53.36
N VAL A 685 59.37 -14.27 52.10
CA VAL A 685 58.64 -13.75 50.94
C VAL A 685 57.99 -14.92 50.23
N MET A 686 56.68 -14.82 50.02
CA MET A 686 55.93 -15.83 49.31
C MET A 686 55.76 -15.42 47.84
N VAL A 687 55.97 -16.37 46.92
CA VAL A 687 55.73 -16.20 45.49
C VAL A 687 54.39 -16.83 45.13
N ALA A 688 53.55 -16.06 44.44
CA ALA A 688 52.26 -16.50 43.92
C ALA A 688 52.25 -16.44 42.39
N SER A 689 52.16 -17.59 41.73
CA SER A 689 52.17 -17.68 40.27
C SER A 689 50.78 -17.41 39.67
N ILE A 690 50.65 -16.31 38.94
CA ILE A 690 49.40 -15.85 38.33
C ILE A 690 48.95 -16.82 37.22
N GLY A 691 47.69 -17.22 37.29
CA GLY A 691 47.06 -18.19 36.39
C GLY A 691 47.38 -19.66 36.72
N ARG A 692 48.07 -19.94 37.83
CA ARG A 692 48.36 -21.30 38.31
C ARG A 692 47.92 -21.56 39.74
N VAL A 693 48.24 -20.67 40.67
CA VAL A 693 47.86 -20.85 42.09
C VAL A 693 46.36 -20.64 42.28
N THR A 694 45.71 -21.53 43.02
CA THR A 694 44.28 -21.36 43.36
C THR A 694 44.08 -20.50 44.59
N ARG A 695 42.90 -19.89 44.71
CA ARG A 695 42.52 -19.09 45.89
C ARG A 695 42.66 -19.90 47.17
N THR A 696 42.23 -21.15 47.11
CA THR A 696 42.32 -22.11 48.21
C THR A 696 43.78 -22.39 48.62
N GLN A 697 44.66 -22.66 47.66
CA GLN A 697 46.08 -22.93 47.91
C GLN A 697 46.80 -21.71 48.49
N LEU A 698 46.53 -20.53 47.95
CA LEU A 698 47.11 -19.28 48.43
C LEU A 698 46.72 -19.00 49.89
N THR A 699 45.45 -19.21 50.24
CA THR A 699 44.93 -19.02 51.60
C THR A 699 45.58 -20.00 52.58
N GLN A 700 45.75 -21.26 52.19
CA GLN A 700 46.42 -22.26 53.03
C GLN A 700 47.91 -21.94 53.25
N ALA A 701 48.62 -21.57 52.18
CA ALA A 701 50.05 -21.28 52.24
C ALA A 701 50.34 -20.03 53.09
N THR A 702 49.56 -18.96 52.90
CA THR A 702 49.65 -17.74 53.70
C THR A 702 49.31 -18.01 55.17
N ALA A 703 48.31 -18.83 55.48
CA ALA A 703 47.99 -19.22 56.85
C ALA A 703 49.15 -20.00 57.52
N MET A 704 49.84 -20.90 56.82
CA MET A 704 51.01 -21.61 57.34
C MET A 704 52.19 -20.66 57.60
N LEU A 705 52.49 -19.78 56.64
CA LEU A 705 53.61 -18.85 56.71
C LEU A 705 53.37 -17.64 57.63
N SER A 706 52.13 -17.24 57.88
CA SER A 706 51.77 -16.15 58.80
C SER A 706 52.17 -16.40 60.25
N ARG A 707 52.43 -17.68 60.61
CA ARG A 707 53.01 -18.08 61.90
C ARG A 707 54.49 -17.71 62.03
N LEU A 708 55.10 -17.26 60.94
CA LEU A 708 56.48 -16.81 60.81
C LEU A 708 56.48 -15.35 60.34
N ASN A 709 57.66 -14.76 60.16
CA ASN A 709 57.77 -13.37 59.71
C ASN A 709 57.56 -13.22 58.18
N LEU A 710 56.34 -13.49 57.71
CA LEU A 710 55.94 -13.32 56.32
C LEU A 710 55.78 -11.84 55.97
N LEU A 711 56.71 -11.32 55.17
CA LEU A 711 56.79 -9.90 54.82
C LEU A 711 55.76 -9.48 53.77
N GLY A 712 55.43 -10.38 52.85
CA GLY A 712 54.50 -10.08 51.77
C GLY A 712 54.53 -11.13 50.65
N VAL A 713 53.74 -10.85 49.61
CA VAL A 713 53.57 -11.74 48.46
C VAL A 713 54.10 -11.07 47.19
N VAL A 714 54.82 -11.81 46.35
CA VAL A 714 55.25 -11.38 45.02
C VAL A 714 54.40 -12.10 43.98
N ALA A 715 53.73 -11.35 43.11
CA ALA A 715 52.95 -11.90 42.01
C ALA A 715 53.87 -12.25 40.83
N ASN A 716 54.07 -13.54 40.57
CA ASN A 716 54.91 -14.00 39.48
C ASN A 716 54.10 -14.33 38.22
N GLY A 717 54.62 -13.95 37.05
CA GLY A 717 54.04 -14.35 35.77
C GLY A 717 52.87 -13.49 35.29
N VAL A 718 52.80 -12.21 35.70
CA VAL A 718 51.74 -11.28 35.28
C VAL A 718 51.84 -11.03 33.77
N SER A 719 50.69 -11.07 33.08
CA SER A 719 50.62 -10.73 31.65
C SER A 719 50.82 -9.22 31.42
N ASN A 720 51.60 -8.86 30.41
CA ASN A 720 51.96 -7.47 30.07
C ASN A 720 50.77 -6.53 29.81
N SER A 721 49.54 -7.04 29.65
CA SER A 721 48.35 -6.20 29.45
C SER A 721 47.91 -5.45 30.72
N ASN A 722 48.28 -5.96 31.91
CA ASN A 722 47.84 -5.41 33.21
C ASN A 722 49.01 -5.02 34.11
N SER A 723 50.25 -5.14 33.65
CA SER A 723 51.40 -4.63 34.41
C SER A 723 51.37 -3.11 34.36
N THR A 724 51.41 -2.45 35.53
CA THR A 724 51.65 -1.00 35.70
C THR A 724 53.06 -0.58 35.27
N PHE A 725 53.65 -1.30 34.32
CA PHE A 725 54.95 -1.06 33.73
C PHE A 725 54.78 0.02 32.66
N VAL A 726 55.37 1.19 32.89
CA VAL A 726 55.52 2.24 31.87
C VAL A 726 56.83 1.95 31.14
N PRO A 727 56.82 1.39 29.92
CA PRO A 727 58.05 1.17 29.18
C PRO A 727 58.70 2.52 28.86
N TYR A 728 59.90 2.77 29.40
CA TYR A 728 60.76 3.84 28.91
C TYR A 728 61.35 3.40 27.56
N THR A 729 60.80 3.91 26.46
CA THR A 729 61.40 3.73 25.14
C THR A 729 62.62 4.64 24.99
N HIS A 730 63.82 4.08 25.13
CA HIS A 730 65.03 4.75 24.62
C HIS A 730 64.96 4.74 23.08
N GLN A 731 64.63 5.89 22.49
CA GLN A 731 64.63 6.08 21.05
C GLN A 731 66.08 6.22 20.55
N GLN A 732 66.82 5.12 20.44
CA GLN A 732 68.09 5.11 19.71
C GLN A 732 67.77 5.19 18.20
N ARG A 733 67.77 6.41 17.65
CA ARG A 733 67.80 6.66 16.22
C ARG A 733 69.11 6.09 15.67
N PHE A 734 68.99 5.06 14.82
CA PHE A 734 70.05 4.61 13.93
C PHE A 734 70.49 5.77 13.02
N ALA A 735 71.68 6.32 13.26
CA ALA A 735 72.41 7.10 12.28
C ALA A 735 73.54 6.23 11.75
N LEU A 736 73.32 5.56 10.61
CA LEU A 736 74.37 4.98 9.75
C LEU A 736 73.73 4.54 8.42
N GLN A 737 73.46 5.51 7.55
CA GLN A 737 73.34 5.30 6.11
C GLN A 737 73.80 6.59 5.41
N GLN A 738 75.11 6.74 5.27
CA GLN A 738 75.78 7.54 4.24
C GLN A 738 77.30 7.29 4.32
N ALA A 739 77.75 6.22 3.67
CA ALA A 739 79.15 6.03 3.27
C ALA A 739 79.28 4.82 2.31
N VAL A 740 78.59 4.86 1.17
CA VAL A 740 79.01 4.15 -0.05
C VAL A 740 78.62 5.02 -1.24
N GLU A 741 79.40 6.07 -1.47
CA GLU A 741 79.59 6.68 -2.79
C GLU A 741 80.87 7.52 -2.76
N LYS A 742 82.02 6.82 -2.84
CA LYS A 742 83.21 7.14 -3.65
C LYS A 742 84.33 6.17 -3.36
#